data_AF-A0A1K0GJQ8-F1
#
_entry.id   AF-A0A1K0GJQ8-F1
#
_cell.length_a   1.000
_cell.length_b   1.000
_cell.length_c   1.000
_cell.angle_alpha   90.00
_cell.angle_beta   90.00
_cell.angle_gamma   90.00
#
_symmetry.space_group_name_H-M   'P 1'
#
loop_
_entity.id
_entity.type
_entity.pdbx_description
1 polymer ?
#
loop_
_entity_poly.entity_id
_entity_poly.type
_entity_poly.pdbx_seq_one_letter_code
_entity_poly.pdbx_strand_id
1 'polypeptide(L)'
;MTTTPETEGGGLSAGELLLLERLTAALRDADQITLLVGSGLTASAIPRVHGVLEIAEGYAAGRNDDGALERALAQARAELVGARPIDVYRAYRRVFTDWVSGDAFDVIAQQAVLKAYAAPDPMESPLATHGLGQRLERGIGEGVENDRFSWQLPRGVQALGHLLARIPEAFDHRVLTTNFDPLLEIAIRDAGGRAVSLPLDSRGSFGHTGGSDGAVRVFHLHGFWRPTLHVRGPQLLHDPARLADNAPLVATTADLIRGDTVCVIGSSDWAGTIAAALARTRPMRVLWALGDVDAATALDTAERLHDRTGIAVECFPAVDSDRLFPALAERSQVPVPPRATGLQNRVRHHIWERQLVSQPGRLPPRDVAGLLLQLERRFGWVTQLSGTVQPIRMLWPVRLRARASVIHMVQAFVAGALARLGVEVRVCVDDVGSRNHDAQVEFRADLDRWIDHTGHGAVRDFVSLSEFLDQSTRLPAVDSPEALLRPTDPWSVARTFYGDHNPSLYSLLAAVKAVPNLTSWDELEKNAWPILQSLLRTDAKNLLTPLTLWPYLNSMLLESATNDVMTLGGRDEAILWAQWRQTFGLGPGHLYNPYIKSLRHDAHMLRWSSQEELGRHLHRTRELPGWDIEGSYIPWLFQNALLLPGYLNNEPVPETDDFPLDSWAAFVAAIEDGKPVLDDLAARVTDLFLR
;
A
#
# COMPACT_ATOMS: atom_id res chain seq x y z
N MET A 1 14.42 2.34 34.51
CA MET A 1 14.88 0.94 34.55
C MET A 1 14.94 0.44 33.13
N THR A 2 16.15 0.34 32.61
CA THR A 2 16.47 -0.13 31.25
C THR A 2 16.29 -1.64 31.19
N THR A 3 15.24 -2.09 30.50
CA THR A 3 15.03 -3.50 30.18
C THR A 3 15.91 -3.88 28.99
N THR A 4 16.86 -4.76 29.24
CA THR A 4 17.61 -5.54 28.25
C THR A 4 16.65 -6.33 27.35
N PRO A 5 16.98 -6.53 26.06
CA PRO A 5 16.19 -7.37 25.18
C PRO A 5 16.43 -8.84 25.54
N GLU A 6 15.41 -9.53 26.03
CA GLU A 6 15.43 -10.97 26.21
C GLU A 6 15.52 -11.66 24.85
N THR A 7 16.61 -12.41 24.66
CA THR A 7 16.77 -13.41 23.61
C THR A 7 15.85 -14.60 23.91
N GLU A 8 14.59 -14.55 23.48
CA GLU A 8 13.68 -15.70 23.59
C GLU A 8 13.91 -16.72 22.45
N GLY A 9 14.93 -17.56 22.64
CA GLY A 9 15.07 -18.85 21.97
C GLY A 9 14.56 -19.98 22.88
N GLY A 10 13.29 -19.95 23.28
CA GLY A 10 12.70 -20.99 24.10
C GLY A 10 12.46 -22.27 23.28
N GLY A 11 13.01 -23.40 23.74
CA GLY A 11 12.75 -24.72 23.13
C GLY A 11 11.25 -25.10 23.14
N LEU A 12 10.90 -26.15 22.38
CA LEU A 12 9.53 -26.64 22.31
C LEU A 12 9.02 -27.12 23.68
N SER A 13 7.76 -26.82 23.99
CA SER A 13 7.04 -27.35 25.15
C SER A 13 6.81 -28.87 25.02
N ALA A 14 6.50 -29.54 26.13
CA ALA A 14 6.19 -30.97 26.09
C ALA A 14 4.97 -31.29 25.20
N GLY A 15 3.94 -30.43 25.23
CA GLY A 15 2.76 -30.58 24.37
C GLY A 15 3.08 -30.36 22.89
N GLU A 16 3.94 -29.38 22.58
CA GLU A 16 4.43 -29.13 21.21
C GLU A 16 5.24 -30.31 20.68
N LEU A 17 6.13 -30.90 21.49
CA LEU A 17 6.92 -32.06 21.10
C LEU A 17 6.04 -33.28 20.78
N LEU A 18 5.05 -33.56 21.63
CA LEU A 18 4.12 -34.68 21.41
C LEU A 18 3.27 -34.46 20.15
N LEU A 19 2.72 -33.26 19.95
CA LEU A 19 1.96 -32.95 18.74
C LEU A 19 2.84 -33.04 17.48
N LEU A 20 4.07 -32.53 17.55
CA LEU A 20 5.04 -32.62 16.47
C LEU A 20 5.36 -34.08 16.13
N GLU A 21 5.51 -34.96 17.13
CA GLU A 21 5.69 -36.40 16.92
C GLU A 21 4.50 -37.04 16.21
N ARG A 22 3.27 -36.73 16.66
CA ARG A 22 2.03 -37.24 16.04
C ARG A 22 1.89 -36.80 14.58
N LEU A 23 2.13 -35.52 14.30
CA LEU A 23 2.07 -34.99 12.94
C LEU A 23 3.19 -35.56 12.05
N THR A 24 4.41 -35.71 12.59
CA THR A 24 5.52 -36.32 11.85
C THR A 24 5.21 -37.78 11.50
N ALA A 25 4.60 -38.54 12.43
CA ALA A 25 4.19 -39.91 12.17
C ALA A 25 3.10 -39.97 11.08
N ALA A 26 2.06 -39.15 11.19
CA ALA A 26 0.99 -39.05 10.19
C ALA A 26 1.54 -38.77 8.77
N LEU A 27 2.49 -37.82 8.65
CA LEU A 27 3.14 -37.50 7.38
C LEU A 27 3.98 -38.67 6.83
N ARG A 28 4.63 -39.45 7.69
CA ARG A 28 5.43 -40.63 7.29
C ARG A 28 4.56 -41.81 6.87
N ASP A 29 3.45 -42.01 7.56
CA ASP A 29 2.50 -43.08 7.29
C ASP A 29 1.62 -42.78 6.06
N ALA A 30 1.82 -41.61 5.43
CA ALA A 30 1.04 -41.09 4.31
C ALA A 30 -0.45 -40.94 4.62
N ASP A 31 -0.77 -40.69 5.90
CA ASP A 31 -2.12 -40.34 6.32
C ASP A 31 -2.53 -39.02 5.66
N GLN A 32 -3.78 -38.94 5.19
CA GLN A 32 -4.32 -37.67 4.74
C GLN A 32 -4.72 -36.82 5.96
N ILE A 33 -4.12 -35.63 6.09
CA ILE A 33 -4.34 -34.72 7.21
C ILE A 33 -5.28 -33.59 6.79
N THR A 34 -6.47 -33.53 7.39
CA THR A 34 -7.29 -32.31 7.34
C THR A 34 -6.81 -31.34 8.42
N LEU A 35 -6.32 -30.18 7.98
CA LEU A 35 -5.90 -29.10 8.88
C LEU A 35 -7.03 -28.07 9.06
N LEU A 36 -7.36 -27.78 10.33
CA LEU A 36 -8.32 -26.78 10.77
C LEU A 36 -7.60 -25.73 11.64
N VAL A 37 -7.45 -24.51 11.13
CA VAL A 37 -6.72 -23.45 11.83
C VAL A 37 -7.62 -22.28 12.25
N GLY A 38 -7.29 -21.67 13.38
CA GLY A 38 -8.03 -20.51 13.91
C GLY A 38 -7.17 -19.30 14.20
N SER A 39 -7.75 -18.32 14.90
CA SER A 39 -7.16 -16.99 15.08
C SER A 39 -5.91 -16.99 15.93
N GLY A 40 -5.68 -18.05 16.71
CA GLY A 40 -4.41 -18.28 17.41
C GLY A 40 -3.21 -18.37 16.45
N LEU A 41 -3.42 -18.87 15.23
CA LEU A 41 -2.36 -18.98 14.22
C LEU A 41 -1.85 -17.62 13.74
N THR A 42 -2.73 -16.63 13.66
CA THR A 42 -2.42 -15.30 13.10
C THR A 42 -2.29 -14.21 14.16
N ALA A 43 -2.38 -14.57 15.45
CA ALA A 43 -2.50 -13.65 16.58
C ALA A 43 -1.30 -12.71 16.80
N SER A 44 -0.11 -13.03 16.29
CA SER A 44 1.06 -12.15 16.39
C SER A 44 1.06 -11.03 15.33
N ALA A 45 0.22 -11.12 14.29
CA ALA A 45 0.07 -10.09 13.26
C ALA A 45 -1.34 -9.47 13.23
N ILE A 46 -2.37 -10.27 13.50
CA ILE A 46 -3.77 -9.87 13.49
C ILE A 46 -4.25 -9.68 14.93
N PRO A 47 -4.86 -8.52 15.28
CA PRO A 47 -5.35 -8.29 16.63
C PRO A 47 -6.35 -9.35 17.07
N ARG A 48 -6.19 -9.84 18.30
CA ARG A 48 -7.21 -10.66 18.96
C ARG A 48 -8.46 -9.80 19.27
N VAL A 49 -9.51 -10.44 19.77
CA VAL A 49 -10.81 -9.81 20.08
C VAL A 49 -10.66 -8.47 20.80
N HIS A 50 -9.79 -8.37 21.81
CA HIS A 50 -9.54 -7.11 22.52
C HIS A 50 -9.13 -5.97 21.57
N GLY A 51 -8.15 -6.19 20.71
CA GLY A 51 -7.71 -5.17 19.75
C GLY A 51 -8.77 -4.84 18.69
N VAL A 52 -9.67 -5.78 18.36
CA VAL A 52 -10.82 -5.48 17.51
C VAL A 52 -11.83 -4.56 18.22
N LEU A 53 -12.03 -4.74 19.53
CA LEU A 53 -12.89 -3.85 20.33
C LEU A 53 -12.28 -2.44 20.44
N GLU A 54 -10.97 -2.32 20.61
CA GLU A 54 -10.29 -1.01 20.60
C GLU A 54 -10.49 -0.26 19.28
N ILE A 55 -10.44 -0.97 18.13
CA ILE A 55 -10.74 -0.36 16.83
C ILE A 55 -12.21 0.11 16.78
N ALA A 56 -13.14 -0.65 17.37
CA ALA A 56 -14.54 -0.26 17.46
C ALA A 56 -14.76 0.99 18.35
N GLU A 57 -14.05 1.07 19.48
CA GLU A 57 -14.06 2.22 20.39
C GLU A 57 -13.48 3.45 19.68
N GLY A 58 -12.35 3.32 18.98
CA GLY A 58 -11.74 4.39 18.19
C GLY A 58 -12.65 4.87 17.05
N TYR A 59 -13.35 3.94 16.37
CA TYR A 59 -14.37 4.29 15.38
C TYR A 59 -15.50 5.10 16.01
N ALA A 60 -16.01 4.71 17.18
CA ALA A 60 -17.09 5.41 17.86
C ALA A 60 -16.68 6.82 18.32
N ALA A 61 -15.48 6.98 18.87
CA ALA A 61 -14.95 8.28 19.30
C ALA A 61 -14.77 9.25 18.12
N GLY A 62 -14.47 8.73 16.92
CA GLY A 62 -14.31 9.54 15.70
C GLY A 62 -15.62 9.97 15.03
N ARG A 63 -16.79 9.54 15.53
CA ARG A 63 -18.09 9.86 14.92
C ARG A 63 -18.62 11.22 15.36
N ASN A 64 -19.26 11.90 14.43
CA ASN A 64 -20.03 13.10 14.71
C ASN A 64 -21.47 12.75 15.13
N ASP A 65 -21.61 12.09 16.28
CA ASP A 65 -22.91 11.69 16.86
C ASP A 65 -23.06 12.08 18.34
N ASP A 66 -22.39 13.16 18.75
CA ASP A 66 -22.33 13.65 20.13
C ASP A 66 -21.90 12.56 21.14
N GLY A 67 -21.08 11.60 20.70
CA GLY A 67 -20.57 10.47 21.50
C GLY A 67 -21.65 9.45 21.88
N ALA A 68 -22.75 9.39 21.13
CA ALA A 68 -23.85 8.49 21.47
C ALA A 68 -23.48 7.02 21.28
N LEU A 69 -22.77 6.69 20.19
CA LEU A 69 -22.25 5.33 19.98
C LEU A 69 -21.23 4.96 21.06
N GLU A 70 -20.31 5.88 21.39
CA GLU A 70 -19.30 5.67 22.43
C GLU A 70 -19.96 5.32 23.78
N ARG A 71 -20.97 6.09 24.20
CA ARG A 71 -21.74 5.79 25.43
C ARG A 71 -22.45 4.43 25.36
N ALA A 72 -23.01 4.06 24.20
CA ALA A 72 -23.67 2.77 24.04
C ALA A 72 -22.68 1.59 24.14
N LEU A 73 -21.47 1.74 23.58
CA LEU A 73 -20.39 0.74 23.72
C LEU A 73 -19.87 0.67 25.16
N ALA A 74 -19.71 1.82 25.83
CA ALA A 74 -19.32 1.87 27.24
C ALA A 74 -20.35 1.18 28.14
N GLN A 75 -21.64 1.43 27.91
CA GLN A 75 -22.73 0.77 28.62
C GLN A 75 -22.72 -0.75 28.40
N ALA A 76 -22.60 -1.20 27.15
CA ALA A 76 -22.52 -2.62 26.82
C ALA A 76 -21.33 -3.32 27.48
N ARG A 77 -20.19 -2.62 27.61
CA ARG A 77 -19.01 -3.13 28.31
C ARG A 77 -19.21 -3.19 29.82
N ALA A 78 -19.85 -2.18 30.41
CA ALA A 78 -20.14 -2.11 31.84
C ALA A 78 -21.14 -3.20 32.29
N GLU A 79 -22.10 -3.57 31.44
CA GLU A 79 -23.04 -4.67 31.71
C GLU A 79 -22.39 -6.06 31.67
N LEU A 80 -21.20 -6.18 31.05
CA LEU A 80 -20.49 -7.43 30.82
C LEU A 80 -19.15 -7.49 31.57
N VAL A 81 -19.03 -6.79 32.70
CA VAL A 81 -17.83 -6.85 33.55
C VAL A 81 -17.58 -8.29 34.00
N GLY A 82 -16.37 -8.79 33.72
CA GLY A 82 -15.98 -10.17 34.02
C GLY A 82 -16.47 -11.23 33.01
N ALA A 83 -17.21 -10.83 31.97
CA ALA A 83 -17.59 -11.73 30.88
C ALA A 83 -16.40 -12.06 29.97
N ARG A 84 -16.54 -13.10 29.15
CA ARG A 84 -15.48 -13.47 28.19
C ARG A 84 -15.41 -12.40 27.09
N PRO A 85 -14.23 -12.14 26.50
CA PRO A 85 -14.08 -11.15 25.43
C PRO A 85 -15.04 -11.32 24.25
N ILE A 86 -15.39 -12.57 23.91
CA ILE A 86 -16.35 -12.87 22.83
C ILE A 86 -17.78 -12.40 23.15
N ASP A 87 -18.15 -12.32 24.43
CA ASP A 87 -19.47 -11.85 24.85
C ASP A 87 -19.56 -10.32 24.71
N VAL A 88 -18.47 -9.59 25.01
CA VAL A 88 -18.36 -8.14 24.75
C VAL A 88 -18.39 -7.85 23.25
N TYR A 89 -17.68 -8.63 22.45
CA TYR A 89 -17.72 -8.54 20.99
C TYR A 89 -19.14 -8.68 20.41
N ARG A 90 -19.93 -9.61 20.94
CA ARG A 90 -21.35 -9.76 20.56
C ARG A 90 -22.16 -8.52 20.87
N ALA A 91 -21.98 -7.97 22.07
CA ALA A 91 -22.70 -6.77 22.49
C ALA A 91 -22.33 -5.56 21.62
N TYR A 92 -21.03 -5.38 21.34
CA TYR A 92 -20.54 -4.31 20.47
C TYR A 92 -21.14 -4.42 19.07
N ARG A 93 -21.15 -5.62 18.48
CA ARG A 93 -21.76 -5.83 17.17
C ARG A 93 -23.26 -5.50 17.15
N ARG A 94 -24.01 -5.85 18.20
CA ARG A 94 -25.43 -5.49 18.34
C ARG A 94 -25.59 -3.97 18.40
N VAL A 95 -24.82 -3.30 19.25
CA VAL A 95 -24.81 -1.83 19.32
C VAL A 95 -24.51 -1.20 17.96
N PHE A 96 -23.50 -1.67 17.23
CA PHE A 96 -23.21 -1.18 15.87
C PHE A 96 -24.35 -1.43 14.87
N THR A 97 -25.00 -2.59 14.97
CA THR A 97 -26.15 -2.92 14.12
C THR A 97 -27.30 -1.96 14.36
N ASP A 98 -27.58 -1.64 15.62
CA ASP A 98 -28.69 -0.79 16.04
C ASP A 98 -28.43 0.71 15.77
N TRP A 99 -27.19 1.16 15.98
CA TRP A 99 -26.82 2.59 15.91
C TRP A 99 -26.21 3.03 14.57
N VAL A 100 -25.64 2.11 13.79
CA VAL A 100 -24.92 2.43 12.55
C VAL A 100 -25.50 1.66 11.37
N SER A 101 -25.22 0.36 11.29
CA SER A 101 -25.81 -0.58 10.33
C SER A 101 -25.31 -2.00 10.61
N GLY A 102 -26.02 -3.01 10.10
CA GLY A 102 -25.62 -4.42 10.24
C GLY A 102 -24.26 -4.78 9.61
N ASP A 103 -23.78 -3.97 8.67
CA ASP A 103 -22.51 -4.17 7.95
C ASP A 103 -21.36 -3.30 8.51
N ALA A 104 -21.64 -2.30 9.35
CA ALA A 104 -20.61 -1.38 9.84
C ALA A 104 -19.53 -2.10 10.68
N PHE A 105 -19.92 -3.15 11.39
CA PHE A 105 -18.98 -3.94 12.18
C PHE A 105 -18.05 -4.82 11.32
N ASP A 106 -18.45 -5.13 10.07
CA ASP A 106 -17.57 -5.81 9.11
C ASP A 106 -16.38 -4.94 8.74
N VAL A 107 -16.57 -3.62 8.69
CA VAL A 107 -15.48 -2.67 8.46
C VAL A 107 -14.48 -2.72 9.61
N ILE A 108 -14.93 -2.82 10.86
CA ILE A 108 -14.03 -2.98 12.02
C ILE A 108 -13.18 -4.24 11.89
N ALA A 109 -13.80 -5.36 11.51
CA ALA A 109 -13.08 -6.61 11.26
C ALA A 109 -12.09 -6.48 10.08
N GLN A 110 -12.45 -5.79 9.00
CA GLN A 110 -11.54 -5.48 7.89
C GLN A 110 -10.33 -4.65 8.34
N GLN A 111 -10.56 -3.61 9.15
CA GLN A 111 -9.47 -2.77 9.67
C GLN A 111 -8.52 -3.58 10.58
N ALA A 112 -9.05 -4.53 11.36
CA ALA A 112 -8.21 -5.43 12.14
C ALA A 112 -7.32 -6.31 11.26
N VAL A 113 -7.83 -6.81 10.13
CA VAL A 113 -7.02 -7.57 9.15
C VAL A 113 -5.94 -6.68 8.52
N LEU A 114 -6.29 -5.45 8.15
CA LEU A 114 -5.38 -4.50 7.54
C LEU A 114 -4.24 -4.04 8.47
N LYS A 115 -4.32 -4.25 9.80
CA LYS A 115 -3.19 -3.98 10.71
C LYS A 115 -1.95 -4.83 10.39
N ALA A 116 -2.12 -6.00 9.76
CA ALA A 116 -1.01 -6.81 9.30
C ALA A 116 -0.43 -6.33 7.95
N TYR A 117 -1.02 -5.33 7.30
CA TYR A 117 -0.57 -4.79 6.03
C TYR A 117 0.18 -3.46 6.23
N ALA A 118 1.45 -3.43 5.82
CA ALA A 118 2.34 -2.29 5.92
C ALA A 118 3.15 -2.15 4.61
N ALA A 119 2.65 -1.32 3.69
CA ALA A 119 3.35 -1.01 2.45
C ALA A 119 4.63 -0.20 2.71
N PRO A 120 5.79 -0.59 2.14
CA PRO A 120 7.03 0.19 2.26
C PRO A 120 6.91 1.61 1.71
N ASP A 121 6.11 1.79 0.66
CA ASP A 121 5.71 3.09 0.14
C ASP A 121 4.17 3.20 0.18
N PRO A 122 3.62 4.02 1.11
CA PRO A 122 2.19 4.30 1.18
C PRO A 122 1.59 4.83 -0.14
N MET A 123 2.38 5.48 -1.00
CA MET A 123 1.92 6.07 -2.26
C MET A 123 1.75 5.04 -3.38
N GLU A 124 2.48 3.92 -3.32
CA GLU A 124 2.35 2.80 -4.26
C GLU A 124 1.37 1.73 -3.78
N SER A 125 0.92 1.84 -2.52
CA SER A 125 -0.06 0.94 -1.94
C SER A 125 -1.40 0.97 -2.71
N PRO A 126 -2.08 -0.17 -2.89
CA PRO A 126 -3.47 -0.19 -3.36
C PRO A 126 -4.43 0.59 -2.43
N LEU A 127 -4.04 0.83 -1.18
CA LEU A 127 -4.79 1.66 -0.22
C LEU A 127 -4.52 3.17 -0.36
N ALA A 128 -3.61 3.61 -1.24
CA ALA A 128 -3.18 5.01 -1.32
C ALA A 128 -4.33 6.01 -1.59
N THR A 129 -5.41 5.55 -2.22
CA THR A 129 -6.60 6.36 -2.50
C THR A 129 -7.83 5.94 -1.66
N HIS A 130 -7.70 4.88 -0.87
CA HIS A 130 -8.79 4.34 -0.06
C HIS A 130 -8.93 5.09 1.26
N GLY A 131 -10.16 5.44 1.65
CA GLY A 131 -10.38 6.10 2.92
C GLY A 131 -10.17 5.17 4.11
N LEU A 132 -9.57 5.70 5.19
CA LEU A 132 -9.48 5.00 6.46
C LEU A 132 -10.88 4.69 7.01
N GLY A 133 -11.07 3.47 7.53
CA GLY A 133 -12.36 3.07 8.12
C GLY A 133 -13.49 2.92 7.10
N GLN A 134 -13.17 2.69 5.82
CA GLN A 134 -14.16 2.46 4.77
C GLN A 134 -14.12 1.01 4.31
N ARG A 135 -15.28 0.52 3.87
CA ARG A 135 -15.42 -0.83 3.33
C ARG A 135 -14.57 -0.96 2.07
N LEU A 136 -13.75 -2.00 2.01
CA LEU A 136 -12.97 -2.28 0.82
C LEU A 136 -13.84 -2.86 -0.28
N GLU A 137 -13.69 -2.30 -1.47
CA GLU A 137 -14.19 -2.90 -2.69
C GLU A 137 -13.31 -4.08 -3.12
N ARG A 138 -13.89 -4.94 -3.97
CA ARG A 138 -13.22 -6.15 -4.45
C ARG A 138 -11.85 -5.87 -5.08
N GLY A 139 -11.79 -4.91 -6.01
CA GLY A 139 -10.57 -4.62 -6.77
C GLY A 139 -9.43 -4.14 -5.89
N ILE A 140 -9.73 -3.24 -4.94
CA ILE A 140 -8.74 -2.74 -3.97
C ILE A 140 -8.28 -3.89 -3.08
N GLY A 141 -9.21 -4.68 -2.51
CA GLY A 141 -8.86 -5.81 -1.66
C GLY A 141 -8.00 -6.87 -2.36
N GLU A 142 -8.29 -7.18 -3.64
CA GLU A 142 -7.45 -8.06 -4.46
C GLU A 142 -6.06 -7.46 -4.70
N GLY A 143 -5.97 -6.15 -4.94
CA GLY A 143 -4.69 -5.43 -5.04
C GLY A 143 -3.84 -5.57 -3.78
N VAL A 144 -4.43 -5.32 -2.61
CA VAL A 144 -3.74 -5.43 -1.31
C VAL A 144 -3.25 -6.87 -1.08
N GLU A 145 -4.07 -7.88 -1.34
CA GLU A 145 -3.69 -9.29 -1.21
C GLU A 145 -2.53 -9.69 -2.15
N ASN A 146 -2.50 -9.11 -3.36
CA ASN A 146 -1.45 -9.37 -4.34
C ASN A 146 -0.13 -8.64 -4.02
N ASP A 147 -0.15 -7.63 -3.16
CA ASP A 147 1.07 -7.00 -2.64
C ASP A 147 1.69 -7.80 -1.48
N ARG A 148 2.09 -9.03 -1.82
CA ARG A 148 2.46 -10.09 -0.87
C ARG A 148 3.52 -9.66 0.14
N PHE A 149 4.49 -8.84 -0.27
CA PHE A 149 5.64 -8.45 0.57
C PHE A 149 5.32 -7.38 1.61
N SER A 150 4.16 -6.72 1.49
CA SER A 150 3.70 -5.71 2.43
C SER A 150 2.92 -6.30 3.60
N TRP A 151 2.62 -7.61 3.58
CA TRP A 151 1.95 -8.28 4.70
C TRP A 151 2.95 -8.83 5.71
N GLN A 152 2.70 -8.62 7.00
CA GLN A 152 3.40 -9.27 8.09
C GLN A 152 2.88 -10.71 8.20
N LEU A 153 3.79 -11.68 8.09
CA LEU A 153 3.47 -13.10 8.27
C LEU A 153 4.12 -13.62 9.56
N PRO A 154 3.33 -14.13 10.51
CA PRO A 154 3.85 -14.92 11.63
C PRO A 154 4.74 -16.07 11.14
N ARG A 155 5.74 -16.45 11.95
CA ARG A 155 6.69 -17.52 11.59
C ARG A 155 5.99 -18.84 11.33
N GLY A 156 4.97 -19.15 12.13
CA GLY A 156 4.13 -20.33 12.01
C GLY A 156 3.32 -20.33 10.72
N VAL A 157 2.71 -19.20 10.37
CA VAL A 157 1.98 -19.03 9.10
C VAL A 157 2.90 -19.19 7.90
N GLN A 158 4.10 -18.60 7.96
CA GLN A 158 5.11 -18.74 6.91
C GLN A 158 5.50 -20.22 6.72
N ALA A 159 5.89 -20.90 7.79
CA ALA A 159 6.27 -22.31 7.73
C ALA A 159 5.12 -23.21 7.24
N LEU A 160 3.89 -22.93 7.67
CA LEU A 160 2.71 -23.64 7.21
C LEU A 160 2.44 -23.42 5.72
N GLY A 161 2.59 -22.19 5.21
CA GLY A 161 2.48 -21.90 3.78
C GLY A 161 3.49 -22.70 2.95
N HIS A 162 4.71 -22.86 3.45
CA HIS A 162 5.73 -23.70 2.83
C HIS A 162 5.37 -25.19 2.84
N LEU A 163 4.87 -25.72 3.96
CA LEU A 163 4.38 -27.10 4.06
C LEU A 163 3.26 -27.35 3.04
N LEU A 164 2.24 -26.48 3.02
CA LEU A 164 1.12 -26.57 2.10
C LEU A 164 1.53 -26.43 0.63
N ALA A 165 2.59 -25.67 0.32
CA ALA A 165 3.07 -25.51 -1.05
C ALA A 165 3.97 -26.67 -1.52
N ARG A 166 4.72 -27.31 -0.61
CA ARG A 166 5.76 -28.29 -0.96
C ARG A 166 5.35 -29.74 -0.82
N ILE A 167 4.41 -30.03 0.08
CA ILE A 167 3.82 -31.36 0.28
C ILE A 167 2.28 -31.28 0.31
N PRO A 168 1.64 -30.65 -0.69
CA PRO A 168 0.20 -30.41 -0.66
C PRO A 168 -0.65 -31.69 -0.61
N GLU A 169 -0.13 -32.82 -1.10
CA GLU A 169 -0.83 -34.10 -1.14
C GLU A 169 -1.11 -34.65 0.26
N ALA A 170 -0.19 -34.42 1.21
CA ALA A 170 -0.35 -34.82 2.61
C ALA A 170 -1.53 -34.10 3.29
N PHE A 171 -1.91 -32.94 2.75
CA PHE A 171 -3.04 -32.13 3.20
C PHE A 171 -4.19 -32.13 2.20
N ASP A 172 -4.23 -33.05 1.24
CA ASP A 172 -5.27 -33.15 0.19
C ASP A 172 -5.56 -31.80 -0.52
N HIS A 173 -4.49 -31.02 -0.74
CA HIS A 173 -4.55 -29.66 -1.29
C HIS A 173 -5.61 -28.79 -0.62
N ARG A 174 -5.82 -28.92 0.70
CA ARG A 174 -6.85 -28.21 1.45
C ARG A 174 -6.36 -27.75 2.82
N VAL A 175 -6.91 -26.63 3.27
CA VAL A 175 -6.87 -26.18 4.67
C VAL A 175 -8.18 -25.47 4.98
N LEU A 176 -8.71 -25.70 6.16
CA LEU A 176 -9.92 -25.05 6.64
C LEU A 176 -9.50 -24.02 7.70
N THR A 177 -10.09 -22.83 7.66
CA THR A 177 -9.77 -21.76 8.59
C THR A 177 -11.02 -21.04 9.08
N THR A 178 -11.01 -20.67 10.37
CA THR A 178 -12.03 -19.75 10.94
C THR A 178 -11.61 -18.28 10.83
N ASN A 179 -10.42 -18.00 10.28
CA ASN A 179 -9.90 -16.64 10.13
C ASN A 179 -10.50 -15.96 8.91
N PHE A 180 -10.62 -14.63 8.97
CA PHE A 180 -11.04 -13.83 7.82
C PHE A 180 -9.85 -13.39 6.96
N ASP A 181 -8.66 -13.31 7.56
CA ASP A 181 -7.45 -12.76 6.96
C ASP A 181 -6.90 -13.66 5.82
N PRO A 182 -6.14 -13.08 4.87
CA PRO A 182 -5.58 -13.81 3.73
C PRO A 182 -4.17 -14.37 3.97
N LEU A 183 -3.69 -14.45 5.22
CA LEU A 183 -2.27 -14.68 5.48
C LEU A 183 -1.81 -16.08 5.04
N LEU A 184 -2.70 -17.08 5.06
CA LEU A 184 -2.40 -18.43 4.55
C LEU A 184 -2.14 -18.42 3.03
N GLU A 185 -3.02 -17.77 2.27
CA GLU A 185 -2.88 -17.69 0.82
C GLU A 185 -1.63 -16.92 0.42
N ILE A 186 -1.34 -15.83 1.14
CA ILE A 186 -0.13 -15.05 0.94
C ILE A 186 1.09 -15.92 1.21
N ALA A 187 1.13 -16.65 2.33
CA ALA A 187 2.25 -17.53 2.68
C ALA A 187 2.46 -18.66 1.66
N ILE A 188 1.40 -19.30 1.18
CA ILE A 188 1.47 -20.35 0.14
C ILE A 188 2.04 -19.77 -1.16
N ARG A 189 1.56 -18.59 -1.58
CA ARG A 189 2.04 -17.92 -2.80
C ARG A 189 3.49 -17.45 -2.65
N ASP A 190 3.87 -16.98 -1.47
CA ASP A 190 5.25 -16.57 -1.15
C ASP A 190 6.22 -17.76 -1.26
N ALA A 191 5.76 -18.95 -0.85
CA ALA A 191 6.50 -20.21 -0.99
C ALA A 191 6.59 -20.75 -2.45
N GLY A 192 5.97 -20.06 -3.40
CA GLY A 192 5.89 -20.44 -4.82
C GLY A 192 4.72 -21.36 -5.17
N GLY A 193 3.82 -21.64 -4.23
CA GLY A 193 2.60 -22.41 -4.46
C GLY A 193 1.48 -21.59 -5.11
N ARG A 194 0.38 -22.27 -5.47
CA ARG A 194 -0.89 -21.62 -5.88
C ARG A 194 -1.91 -21.78 -4.77
N ALA A 195 -2.60 -20.70 -4.42
CA ALA A 195 -3.65 -20.69 -3.38
C ALA A 195 -4.94 -20.06 -3.90
N VAL A 196 -6.06 -20.70 -3.57
CA VAL A 196 -7.42 -20.25 -3.89
C VAL A 196 -8.21 -20.05 -2.60
N SER A 197 -8.74 -18.85 -2.40
CA SER A 197 -9.63 -18.50 -1.29
C SER A 197 -11.05 -18.95 -1.57
N LEU A 198 -11.61 -19.78 -0.69
CA LEU A 198 -12.96 -20.33 -0.79
C LEU A 198 -13.76 -19.98 0.47
N PRO A 199 -14.27 -18.74 0.60
CA PRO A 199 -15.18 -18.40 1.68
C PRO A 199 -16.51 -19.13 1.57
N LEU A 200 -16.99 -19.60 2.72
CA LEU A 200 -18.35 -20.11 2.87
C LEU A 200 -19.30 -18.96 3.19
N ASP A 201 -20.49 -19.00 2.60
CA ASP A 201 -21.58 -18.09 2.94
C ASP A 201 -22.46 -18.65 4.08
N SER A 202 -23.47 -17.88 4.50
CA SER A 202 -24.39 -18.29 5.57
C SER A 202 -25.22 -19.54 5.25
N ARG A 203 -25.21 -20.01 4.01
CA ARG A 203 -25.86 -21.25 3.55
C ARG A 203 -24.86 -22.40 3.40
N GLY A 204 -23.61 -22.23 3.83
CA GLY A 204 -22.53 -23.19 3.61
C GLY A 204 -22.12 -23.32 2.14
N SER A 205 -22.56 -22.42 1.27
CA SER A 205 -22.19 -22.46 -0.14
C SER A 205 -20.84 -21.79 -0.36
N PHE A 206 -20.04 -22.35 -1.26
CA PHE A 206 -18.81 -21.76 -1.77
C PHE A 206 -18.76 -21.94 -3.29
N GLY A 207 -18.20 -20.97 -4.00
CA GLY A 207 -18.16 -21.03 -5.46
C GLY A 207 -17.22 -22.13 -5.97
N HIS A 208 -17.58 -22.75 -7.10
CA HIS A 208 -16.74 -23.73 -7.78
C HIS A 208 -15.72 -23.01 -8.66
N THR A 209 -14.43 -23.24 -8.42
CA THR A 209 -13.36 -22.78 -9.32
C THR A 209 -13.07 -23.87 -10.36
N GLY A 210 -13.46 -23.63 -11.60
CA GLY A 210 -12.93 -24.40 -12.73
C GLY A 210 -11.42 -24.16 -12.84
N GLY A 211 -10.63 -25.23 -13.05
CA GLY A 211 -9.19 -25.11 -13.30
C GLY A 211 -8.29 -25.00 -12.05
N SER A 212 -8.69 -25.55 -10.91
CA SER A 212 -7.91 -25.56 -9.66
C SER A 212 -6.89 -26.70 -9.54
N ASP A 213 -6.60 -27.42 -10.63
CA ASP A 213 -5.69 -28.55 -10.60
C ASP A 213 -4.32 -28.12 -10.05
N GLY A 214 -3.86 -28.77 -8.97
CA GLY A 214 -2.62 -28.47 -8.25
C GLY A 214 -2.60 -27.20 -7.37
N ALA A 215 -3.72 -26.51 -7.13
CA ALA A 215 -3.77 -25.37 -6.20
C ALA A 215 -4.25 -25.78 -4.79
N VAL A 216 -3.67 -25.17 -3.74
CA VAL A 216 -4.13 -25.34 -2.37
C VAL A 216 -5.41 -24.54 -2.17
N ARG A 217 -6.45 -25.21 -1.66
CA ARG A 217 -7.77 -24.63 -1.39
C ARG A 217 -7.85 -24.20 0.07
N VAL A 218 -8.04 -22.90 0.31
CA VAL A 218 -8.18 -22.33 1.65
C VAL A 218 -9.66 -22.04 1.89
N PHE A 219 -10.31 -22.86 2.72
CA PHE A 219 -11.73 -22.73 3.03
C PHE A 219 -11.93 -21.84 4.24
N HIS A 220 -12.55 -20.67 4.07
CA HIS A 220 -12.86 -19.77 5.18
C HIS A 220 -14.28 -20.04 5.68
N LEU A 221 -14.37 -20.77 6.78
CA LEU A 221 -15.64 -21.22 7.37
C LEU A 221 -16.49 -20.06 7.85
N HIS A 222 -15.85 -18.95 8.24
CA HIS A 222 -16.54 -17.76 8.72
C HIS A 222 -16.56 -16.62 7.70
N GLY A 223 -16.36 -16.92 6.42
CA GLY A 223 -16.28 -15.90 5.37
C GLY A 223 -14.90 -15.22 5.28
N PHE A 224 -14.77 -14.21 4.44
CA PHE A 224 -13.47 -13.62 4.06
C PHE A 224 -13.46 -12.10 4.23
N TRP A 225 -12.30 -11.55 4.59
CA TRP A 225 -12.15 -10.14 4.92
C TRP A 225 -12.63 -9.18 3.83
N ARG A 226 -12.48 -9.53 2.55
CA ARG A 226 -12.88 -8.69 1.40
C ARG A 226 -13.98 -9.34 0.54
N PRO A 227 -14.68 -8.54 -0.30
CA PRO A 227 -15.60 -9.08 -1.30
C PRO A 227 -14.90 -10.05 -2.28
N THR A 228 -15.59 -11.13 -2.66
CA THR A 228 -15.17 -12.07 -3.71
C THR A 228 -16.31 -12.32 -4.70
N LEU A 229 -16.02 -12.79 -5.92
CA LEU A 229 -17.05 -13.14 -6.92
C LEU A 229 -17.98 -14.29 -6.50
N HIS A 230 -17.54 -15.10 -5.53
CA HIS A 230 -18.07 -16.44 -5.30
C HIS A 230 -19.11 -16.46 -4.17
N VAL A 231 -19.26 -15.35 -3.44
CA VAL A 231 -20.18 -15.21 -2.31
C VAL A 231 -21.12 -14.03 -2.58
N ARG A 232 -22.43 -14.28 -2.55
CA ARG A 232 -23.48 -13.23 -2.61
C ARG A 232 -24.09 -13.06 -1.22
N GLY A 233 -23.82 -11.96 -0.53
CA GLY A 233 -24.38 -11.67 0.81
C GLY A 233 -23.36 -11.10 1.80
N PRO A 234 -23.67 -11.11 3.13
CA PRO A 234 -22.74 -10.68 4.18
C PRO A 234 -21.44 -11.48 4.09
N GLN A 235 -20.31 -10.78 4.08
CA GLN A 235 -19.00 -11.34 3.73
C GLN A 235 -18.33 -12.03 4.92
N LEU A 236 -18.70 -11.62 6.13
CA LEU A 236 -18.17 -12.12 7.39
C LEU A 236 -19.29 -12.79 8.19
N LEU A 237 -19.06 -14.04 8.55
CA LEU A 237 -19.93 -14.83 9.41
C LEU A 237 -19.32 -14.85 10.81
N HIS A 238 -19.34 -13.70 11.48
CA HIS A 238 -18.80 -13.56 12.83
C HIS A 238 -19.88 -13.34 13.89
N ASP A 239 -21.16 -13.50 13.51
CA ASP A 239 -22.30 -13.39 14.42
C ASP A 239 -22.54 -14.74 15.09
N PRO A 240 -22.27 -14.87 16.39
CA PRO A 240 -22.39 -16.14 17.09
C PRO A 240 -23.80 -16.71 17.09
N ALA A 241 -24.82 -15.85 17.13
CA ALA A 241 -26.21 -16.26 17.08
C ALA A 241 -26.59 -16.86 15.72
N ARG A 242 -25.84 -16.52 14.66
CA ARG A 242 -26.05 -17.06 13.30
C ARG A 242 -25.19 -18.28 13.00
N LEU A 243 -24.13 -18.55 13.79
CA LEU A 243 -23.21 -19.67 13.56
C LEU A 243 -23.58 -20.92 14.37
N ALA A 244 -23.98 -20.76 15.64
CA ALA A 244 -24.17 -21.88 16.56
C ALA A 244 -25.21 -22.90 16.05
N ASP A 245 -26.24 -22.44 15.33
CA ASP A 245 -27.32 -23.26 14.80
C ASP A 245 -27.30 -23.38 13.26
N ASN A 246 -26.18 -23.03 12.61
CA ASN A 246 -26.10 -23.02 11.15
C ASN A 246 -25.89 -24.43 10.59
N ALA A 247 -26.97 -25.22 10.55
CA ALA A 247 -26.94 -26.61 10.07
C ALA A 247 -26.32 -26.76 8.66
N PRO A 248 -26.59 -25.86 7.66
CA PRO A 248 -25.90 -25.92 6.37
C PRO A 248 -24.39 -25.73 6.44
N LEU A 249 -23.91 -24.76 7.24
CA LEU A 249 -22.48 -24.53 7.46
C LEU A 249 -21.82 -25.73 8.15
N VAL A 250 -22.46 -26.29 9.16
CA VAL A 250 -21.96 -27.49 9.86
C VAL A 250 -21.88 -28.69 8.91
N ALA A 251 -22.93 -28.92 8.10
CA ALA A 251 -22.94 -30.01 7.12
C ALA A 251 -21.81 -29.87 6.10
N THR A 252 -21.64 -28.67 5.54
CA THR A 252 -20.57 -28.39 4.57
C THR A 252 -19.19 -28.56 5.21
N THR A 253 -19.00 -28.08 6.45
CA THR A 253 -17.74 -28.24 7.18
C THR A 253 -17.43 -29.72 7.39
N ALA A 254 -18.43 -30.54 7.73
CA ALA A 254 -18.26 -31.99 7.85
C ALA A 254 -17.87 -32.66 6.52
N ASP A 255 -18.44 -32.23 5.39
CA ASP A 255 -18.09 -32.75 4.05
C ASP A 255 -16.67 -32.36 3.60
N LEU A 256 -16.15 -31.26 4.15
CA LEU A 256 -14.79 -30.79 3.92
C LEU A 256 -13.77 -31.48 4.83
N ILE A 257 -14.18 -32.07 5.95
CA ILE A 257 -13.32 -32.88 6.82
C ILE A 257 -13.15 -34.28 6.19
N ARG A 258 -11.91 -34.61 5.79
CA ARG A 258 -11.56 -35.89 5.13
C ARG A 258 -10.22 -36.45 5.61
N GLY A 259 -9.91 -37.66 5.17
CA GLY A 259 -8.66 -38.34 5.52
C GLY A 259 -8.72 -39.06 6.86
N ASP A 260 -7.54 -39.42 7.36
CA ASP A 260 -7.38 -40.29 8.52
C ASP A 260 -7.14 -39.50 9.82
N THR A 261 -6.63 -38.27 9.68
CA THR A 261 -6.32 -37.39 10.80
C THR A 261 -6.88 -35.99 10.60
N VAL A 262 -7.53 -35.47 11.64
CA VAL A 262 -7.88 -34.03 11.74
C VAL A 262 -6.98 -33.39 12.77
N CYS A 263 -6.35 -32.28 12.40
CA CYS A 263 -5.56 -31.47 13.32
C CYS A 263 -6.18 -30.07 13.45
N VAL A 264 -6.60 -29.72 14.67
CA VAL A 264 -7.16 -28.41 15.01
C VAL A 264 -6.11 -27.58 15.74
N ILE A 265 -5.74 -26.41 15.22
CA ILE A 265 -4.69 -25.56 15.81
C ILE A 265 -5.17 -24.10 15.88
N GLY A 266 -4.97 -23.46 17.04
CA GLY A 266 -5.26 -22.03 17.20
C GLY A 266 -6.75 -21.68 17.12
N SER A 267 -7.65 -22.66 17.20
CA SER A 267 -9.10 -22.44 17.24
C SER A 267 -9.64 -22.67 18.64
N SER A 268 -10.44 -21.71 19.14
CA SER A 268 -11.20 -21.87 20.37
C SER A 268 -12.56 -22.52 20.15
N ASP A 269 -12.95 -22.78 18.88
CA ASP A 269 -14.26 -23.27 18.45
C ASP A 269 -15.43 -22.64 19.23
N TRP A 270 -15.36 -21.32 19.47
CA TRP A 270 -16.32 -20.62 20.31
C TRP A 270 -17.76 -20.71 19.77
N ALA A 271 -17.90 -20.92 18.46
CA ALA A 271 -19.19 -21.11 17.77
C ALA A 271 -19.69 -22.57 17.83
N GLY A 272 -18.83 -23.52 18.21
CA GLY A 272 -19.14 -24.94 18.21
C GLY A 272 -19.25 -25.58 16.82
N THR A 273 -18.94 -24.85 15.75
CA THR A 273 -19.06 -25.31 14.36
C THR A 273 -18.13 -26.48 14.07
N ILE A 274 -16.90 -26.46 14.59
CA ILE A 274 -15.92 -27.53 14.36
C ILE A 274 -16.34 -28.79 15.10
N ALA A 275 -16.67 -28.68 16.40
CA ALA A 275 -17.14 -29.82 17.18
C ALA A 275 -18.42 -30.44 16.59
N ALA A 276 -19.39 -29.61 16.18
CA ALA A 276 -20.62 -30.08 15.55
C ALA A 276 -20.37 -30.76 14.19
N ALA A 277 -19.38 -30.29 13.42
CA ALA A 277 -18.99 -30.92 12.17
C ALA A 277 -18.31 -32.27 12.41
N LEU A 278 -17.37 -32.35 13.36
CA LEU A 278 -16.70 -33.59 13.76
C LEU A 278 -17.70 -34.68 14.16
N ALA A 279 -18.74 -34.32 14.93
CA ALA A 279 -19.80 -35.25 15.35
C ALA A 279 -20.55 -35.94 14.18
N ARG A 280 -20.44 -35.39 12.95
CA ARG A 280 -21.08 -35.90 11.74
C ARG A 280 -20.11 -36.64 10.81
N THR A 281 -18.83 -36.69 11.17
CA THR A 281 -17.79 -37.33 10.37
C THR A 281 -17.61 -38.80 10.75
N ARG A 282 -16.87 -39.55 9.94
CA ARG A 282 -16.52 -40.96 10.25
C ARG A 282 -15.47 -41.01 11.37
N PRO A 283 -15.29 -42.15 12.06
CA PRO A 283 -14.21 -42.30 13.02
C PRO A 283 -12.85 -41.99 12.39
N MET A 284 -12.11 -41.07 13.01
CA MET A 284 -10.79 -40.60 12.58
C MET A 284 -9.99 -40.14 13.79
N ARG A 285 -8.67 -39.99 13.64
CA ARG A 285 -7.82 -39.47 14.71
C ARG A 285 -7.96 -37.95 14.79
N VAL A 286 -8.37 -37.42 15.95
CA VAL A 286 -8.52 -35.97 16.16
C VAL A 286 -7.43 -35.48 17.12
N LEU A 287 -6.56 -34.60 16.61
CA LEU A 287 -5.51 -33.92 17.35
C LEU A 287 -5.95 -32.47 17.58
N TRP A 288 -6.03 -32.02 18.84
CA TRP A 288 -6.49 -30.67 19.17
C TRP A 288 -5.43 -29.91 19.96
N ALA A 289 -4.78 -28.94 19.32
CA ALA A 289 -3.81 -28.08 19.96
C ALA A 289 -4.51 -26.96 20.72
N LEU A 290 -4.21 -26.86 22.00
CA LEU A 290 -4.63 -25.79 22.89
C LEU A 290 -3.43 -24.87 23.15
N GLY A 291 -3.67 -23.57 23.18
CA GLY A 291 -2.64 -22.56 23.46
C GLY A 291 -2.18 -22.59 24.92
N ASP A 292 -2.03 -21.42 25.55
CA ASP A 292 -1.59 -21.26 26.96
C ASP A 292 -2.56 -21.87 28.00
N VAL A 293 -2.66 -23.19 28.01
CA VAL A 293 -3.42 -24.00 28.97
C VAL A 293 -2.52 -25.07 29.56
N ASP A 294 -2.81 -25.47 30.79
CA ASP A 294 -2.11 -26.59 31.44
C ASP A 294 -2.65 -27.96 31.00
N ALA A 295 -1.94 -29.02 31.39
CA ALA A 295 -2.29 -30.39 31.03
C ALA A 295 -3.63 -30.85 31.63
N ALA A 296 -4.01 -30.35 32.82
CA ALA A 296 -5.26 -30.71 33.47
C ALA A 296 -6.46 -30.14 32.70
N THR A 297 -6.38 -28.88 32.29
CA THR A 297 -7.37 -28.20 31.45
C THR A 297 -7.47 -28.84 30.07
N ALA A 298 -6.35 -29.29 29.51
CA ALA A 298 -6.34 -30.01 28.25
C ALA A 298 -7.09 -31.36 28.33
N LEU A 299 -6.90 -32.11 29.42
CA LEU A 299 -7.60 -33.38 29.65
C LEU A 299 -9.11 -33.18 29.81
N ASP A 300 -9.51 -32.24 30.66
CA ASP A 300 -10.92 -31.86 30.86
C ASP A 300 -11.56 -31.34 29.55
N THR A 301 -10.79 -30.64 28.71
CA THR A 301 -11.24 -30.25 27.36
C THR A 301 -11.41 -31.45 26.43
N ALA A 302 -10.52 -32.44 26.47
CA ALA A 302 -10.64 -33.67 25.69
C ALA A 302 -11.91 -34.45 26.07
N GLU A 303 -12.20 -34.58 27.37
CA GLU A 303 -13.42 -35.24 27.87
C GLU A 303 -14.68 -34.52 27.39
N ARG A 304 -14.74 -33.18 27.52
CA ARG A 304 -15.87 -32.40 27.00
C ARG A 304 -16.05 -32.52 25.49
N LEU A 305 -14.97 -32.53 24.73
CA LEU A 305 -15.04 -32.70 23.28
C LEU A 305 -15.48 -34.12 22.91
N HIS A 306 -15.05 -35.13 23.67
CA HIS A 306 -15.53 -36.49 23.51
C HIS A 306 -17.03 -36.60 23.74
N ASP A 307 -17.54 -36.04 24.84
CA ASP A 307 -18.97 -36.05 25.16
C ASP A 307 -19.82 -35.34 24.10
N ARG A 308 -19.28 -34.26 23.52
CA ARG A 308 -19.98 -33.46 22.49
C ARG A 308 -19.94 -34.08 21.11
N THR A 309 -18.84 -34.74 20.74
CA THR A 309 -18.59 -35.23 19.38
C THR A 309 -18.82 -36.72 19.21
N GLY A 310 -18.77 -37.48 20.30
CA GLY A 310 -18.73 -38.95 20.27
C GLY A 310 -17.41 -39.53 19.75
N ILE A 311 -16.40 -38.70 19.49
CA ILE A 311 -15.10 -39.08 18.93
C ILE A 311 -14.02 -38.87 19.99
N ALA A 312 -13.04 -39.77 20.08
CA ALA A 312 -11.90 -39.58 20.97
C ALA A 312 -11.01 -38.43 20.43
N VAL A 313 -10.75 -37.43 21.26
CA VAL A 313 -9.93 -36.26 20.93
C VAL A 313 -8.68 -36.24 21.80
N GLU A 314 -7.50 -36.17 21.19
CA GLU A 314 -6.22 -35.99 21.90
C GLU A 314 -5.90 -34.50 21.97
N CYS A 315 -5.95 -33.91 23.17
CA CYS A 315 -5.67 -32.50 23.40
C CYS A 315 -4.20 -32.27 23.80
N PHE A 316 -3.55 -31.28 23.17
CA PHE A 316 -2.15 -30.93 23.42
C PHE A 316 -2.06 -29.53 24.07
N PRO A 317 -1.56 -29.41 25.31
CA PRO A 317 -1.45 -28.13 26.00
C PRO A 317 -0.25 -27.29 25.54
N ALA A 318 -0.29 -25.98 25.78
CA ALA A 318 0.83 -25.06 25.59
C ALA A 318 1.46 -25.12 24.20
N VAL A 319 0.62 -25.16 23.16
CA VAL A 319 1.07 -25.19 21.75
C VAL A 319 1.11 -23.78 21.17
N ASP A 320 2.31 -23.34 20.79
CA ASP A 320 2.56 -22.15 19.99
C ASP A 320 2.85 -22.54 18.54
N SER A 321 1.99 -22.08 17.62
CA SER A 321 2.15 -22.30 16.18
C SER A 321 3.40 -21.67 15.59
N ASP A 322 3.91 -20.56 16.15
CA ASP A 322 5.13 -19.89 15.69
C ASP A 322 6.39 -20.70 15.98
N ARG A 323 6.29 -21.75 16.83
CA ARG A 323 7.35 -22.74 17.07
C ARG A 323 7.06 -24.10 16.45
N LEU A 324 5.80 -24.57 16.53
CA LEU A 324 5.40 -25.90 16.04
C LEU A 324 5.62 -26.06 14.53
N PHE A 325 5.11 -25.14 13.70
CA PHE A 325 5.16 -25.31 12.25
C PHE A 325 6.58 -25.20 11.68
N PRO A 326 7.46 -24.29 12.15
CA PRO A 326 8.86 -24.32 11.77
C PRO A 326 9.55 -25.66 12.10
N ALA A 327 9.30 -26.21 13.28
CA ALA A 327 9.85 -27.52 13.66
C ALA A 327 9.28 -28.67 12.80
N LEU A 328 8.00 -28.60 12.42
CA LEU A 328 7.39 -29.57 11.50
C LEU A 328 7.98 -29.47 10.09
N ALA A 329 8.20 -28.25 9.59
CA ALA A 329 8.87 -28.03 8.31
C ALA A 329 10.29 -28.58 8.31
N GLU A 330 11.05 -28.34 9.38
CA GLU A 330 12.40 -28.89 9.56
C GLU A 330 12.39 -30.43 9.56
N ARG A 331 11.53 -31.07 10.36
CA ARG A 331 11.40 -32.54 10.39
C ARG A 331 10.95 -33.13 9.05
N SER A 332 10.16 -32.38 8.29
CA SER A 332 9.67 -32.77 6.96
C SER A 332 10.63 -32.40 5.84
N GLN A 333 11.81 -31.85 6.16
CA GLN A 333 12.81 -31.40 5.20
C GLN A 333 12.28 -30.35 4.20
N VAL A 334 11.30 -29.54 4.63
CA VAL A 334 10.74 -28.44 3.86
C VAL A 334 11.51 -27.17 4.19
N PRO A 335 12.24 -26.57 3.23
CA PRO A 335 13.00 -25.36 3.48
C PRO A 335 12.07 -24.16 3.67
N VAL A 336 12.24 -23.46 4.79
CA VAL A 336 11.57 -22.19 5.10
C VAL A 336 12.65 -21.11 5.16
N PRO A 337 12.94 -20.41 4.05
CA PRO A 337 13.91 -19.33 4.05
C PRO A 337 13.42 -18.20 4.96
N PRO A 338 14.30 -17.48 5.66
CA PRO A 338 13.92 -16.27 6.37
C PRO A 338 13.22 -15.33 5.39
N ARG A 339 12.01 -14.90 5.74
CA ARG A 339 11.31 -13.90 4.94
C ARG A 339 12.00 -12.57 5.16
N ALA A 340 12.34 -11.88 4.08
CA ALA A 340 12.71 -10.47 4.16
C ALA A 340 11.45 -9.64 4.48
N THR A 341 10.93 -9.71 5.71
CA THR A 341 9.85 -8.84 6.17
C THR A 341 10.43 -7.47 6.48
N GLY A 342 10.05 -6.46 5.70
CA GLY A 342 10.47 -5.08 5.89
C GLY A 342 11.82 -4.75 5.22
N LEU A 343 11.78 -3.81 4.28
CA LEU A 343 12.90 -2.94 3.87
C LEU A 343 14.14 -3.55 3.19
N GLN A 344 14.12 -4.79 2.72
CA GLN A 344 15.13 -5.26 1.76
C GLN A 344 14.48 -5.92 0.55
N ASN A 345 14.67 -5.30 -0.63
CA ASN A 345 14.52 -5.87 -1.98
C ASN A 345 13.23 -5.62 -2.77
N ARG A 346 12.48 -4.55 -2.48
CA ARG A 346 11.74 -3.80 -3.54
C ARG A 346 12.14 -2.34 -3.68
N VAL A 347 12.96 -1.86 -2.77
CA VAL A 347 13.92 -0.84 -3.14
C VAL A 347 14.92 -1.56 -4.06
N ARG A 348 14.81 -1.42 -5.39
CA ARG A 348 16.05 -1.46 -6.20
C ARG A 348 17.00 -0.57 -5.43
N HIS A 349 18.07 -1.14 -4.87
CA HIS A 349 18.93 -0.45 -3.93
C HIS A 349 19.55 0.74 -4.68
N HIS A 350 18.85 1.88 -4.73
CA HIS A 350 19.27 3.09 -5.43
C HIS A 350 20.59 3.61 -4.83
N ILE A 351 20.86 3.19 -3.58
CA ILE A 351 22.11 3.37 -2.84
C ILE A 351 23.29 2.62 -3.49
N TRP A 352 23.08 1.48 -4.18
CA TRP A 352 24.16 0.64 -4.77
C TRP A 352 24.12 0.53 -6.31
N GLU A 353 23.00 0.86 -6.96
CA GLU A 353 22.80 0.69 -8.41
C GLU A 353 22.78 1.99 -9.24
N ARG A 354 23.07 3.16 -8.64
CA ARG A 354 23.28 4.37 -9.45
C ARG A 354 24.62 4.28 -10.17
N GLN A 355 24.57 3.88 -11.44
CA GLN A 355 25.74 3.86 -12.30
C GLN A 355 26.31 5.28 -12.44
N LEU A 356 27.62 5.42 -12.21
CA LEU A 356 28.35 6.68 -12.34
C LEU A 356 28.05 7.31 -13.70
N VAL A 357 27.81 8.63 -13.72
CA VAL A 357 27.60 9.37 -14.96
C VAL A 357 28.81 9.21 -15.90
N SER A 358 30.01 9.01 -15.33
CA SER A 358 31.30 8.82 -16.00
C SER A 358 31.58 7.44 -16.60
N GLN A 359 30.72 6.42 -16.42
CA GLN A 359 31.00 5.08 -16.97
C GLN A 359 31.12 5.12 -18.52
N PRO A 360 32.21 4.59 -19.13
CA PRO A 360 32.42 4.64 -20.57
C PRO A 360 31.27 4.05 -21.40
N GLY A 361 30.93 4.70 -22.52
CA GLY A 361 30.02 4.15 -23.53
C GLY A 361 28.52 4.38 -23.35
N ARG A 362 28.09 5.38 -22.56
CA ARG A 362 26.65 5.61 -22.29
C ARG A 362 26.22 7.07 -22.44
N LEU A 363 26.34 7.56 -23.68
CA LEU A 363 25.67 8.77 -24.16
C LEU A 363 24.17 8.75 -23.79
N PRO A 364 23.51 9.90 -23.67
CA PRO A 364 22.05 9.97 -23.54
C PRO A 364 21.36 9.10 -24.61
N PRO A 365 20.39 8.27 -24.22
CA PRO A 365 19.65 7.45 -25.18
C PRO A 365 18.98 8.31 -26.26
N ARG A 366 18.90 7.76 -27.47
CA ARG A 366 18.27 8.42 -28.62
C ARG A 366 16.79 8.07 -28.79
N ASP A 367 16.23 7.37 -27.82
CA ASP A 367 14.84 6.93 -27.79
C ASP A 367 14.22 7.18 -26.40
N VAL A 368 12.90 7.34 -26.37
CA VAL A 368 12.16 7.74 -25.16
C VAL A 368 12.28 6.69 -24.07
N ALA A 369 12.10 5.41 -24.39
CA ALA A 369 12.17 4.33 -23.40
C ALA A 369 13.56 4.22 -22.76
N GLY A 370 14.61 4.35 -23.56
CA GLY A 370 15.98 4.42 -23.09
C GLY A 370 16.18 5.56 -22.12
N LEU A 371 15.72 6.78 -22.46
CA LEU A 371 15.87 7.96 -21.61
C LEU A 371 15.14 7.79 -20.28
N LEU A 372 13.88 7.35 -20.29
CA LEU A 372 13.09 7.09 -19.07
C LEU A 372 13.78 6.09 -18.15
N LEU A 373 14.35 5.01 -18.72
CA LEU A 373 15.10 4.03 -17.95
C LEU A 373 16.36 4.63 -17.30
N GLN A 374 17.06 5.55 -17.99
CA GLN A 374 18.24 6.21 -17.41
C GLN A 374 17.86 7.23 -16.33
N LEU A 375 16.75 7.96 -16.49
CA LEU A 375 16.23 8.86 -15.47
C LEU A 375 15.92 8.10 -14.17
N GLU A 376 15.29 6.93 -14.28
CA GLU A 376 15.01 6.07 -13.12
C GLU A 376 16.29 5.53 -12.48
N ARG A 377 17.20 4.96 -13.30
CA ARG A 377 18.42 4.31 -12.80
C ARG A 377 19.44 5.28 -12.21
N ARG A 378 19.60 6.47 -12.79
CA ARG A 378 20.71 7.39 -12.46
C ARG A 378 20.29 8.60 -11.66
N PHE A 379 19.06 9.07 -11.82
CA PHE A 379 18.61 10.35 -11.27
C PHE A 379 17.46 10.20 -10.25
N GLY A 380 16.90 9.00 -10.10
CA GLY A 380 15.86 8.72 -9.10
C GLY A 380 14.45 9.14 -9.50
N TRP A 381 14.21 9.33 -10.80
CA TRP A 381 12.88 9.57 -11.34
C TRP A 381 12.02 8.31 -11.28
N VAL A 382 10.71 8.46 -11.16
CA VAL A 382 9.79 7.32 -11.14
C VAL A 382 8.91 7.39 -12.38
N THR A 383 8.96 6.32 -13.19
CA THR A 383 8.12 6.20 -14.39
C THR A 383 7.03 5.16 -14.13
N GLN A 384 5.78 5.55 -14.36
CA GLN A 384 4.61 4.68 -14.27
C GLN A 384 3.91 4.67 -15.64
N LEU A 385 4.22 3.69 -16.49
CA LEU A 385 3.63 3.60 -17.83
C LEU A 385 2.40 2.71 -17.86
N SER A 386 1.39 3.13 -18.64
CA SER A 386 0.23 2.31 -19.00
C SER A 386 0.54 1.57 -20.30
N GLY A 387 0.98 0.31 -20.20
CA GLY A 387 1.24 -0.54 -21.37
C GLY A 387 2.68 -0.50 -21.92
N THR A 388 2.87 -1.02 -23.14
CA THR A 388 4.18 -1.21 -23.78
C THR A 388 4.52 -0.18 -24.87
N VAL A 389 3.61 0.75 -25.15
CA VAL A 389 3.75 1.77 -26.20
C VAL A 389 4.46 3.01 -25.64
N GLN A 390 5.32 3.65 -26.44
CA GLN A 390 6.04 4.86 -26.03
C GLN A 390 5.11 6.08 -26.09
N PRO A 391 5.14 6.98 -25.08
CA PRO A 391 4.33 8.20 -25.11
C PRO A 391 4.81 9.13 -26.22
N ILE A 392 3.86 9.76 -26.91
CA ILE A 392 4.11 10.76 -27.96
C ILE A 392 3.72 12.17 -27.50
N ARG A 393 2.94 12.32 -26.42
CA ARG A 393 2.58 13.61 -25.82
C ARG A 393 2.85 13.63 -24.32
N MET A 394 3.29 14.79 -23.82
CA MET A 394 3.50 15.07 -22.42
C MET A 394 2.59 16.21 -21.95
N LEU A 395 1.80 15.96 -20.91
CA LEU A 395 1.10 17.00 -20.15
C LEU A 395 1.94 17.37 -18.93
N TRP A 396 2.43 18.60 -18.86
CA TRP A 396 3.15 19.11 -17.70
C TRP A 396 2.34 20.20 -16.99
N PRO A 397 1.55 19.85 -15.95
CA PRO A 397 0.86 20.84 -15.15
C PRO A 397 1.82 21.58 -14.22
N VAL A 398 1.76 22.90 -14.27
CA VAL A 398 2.56 23.79 -13.43
C VAL A 398 1.68 24.88 -12.86
N ARG A 399 1.71 25.03 -11.55
CA ARG A 399 0.96 26.10 -10.90
C ARG A 399 1.65 27.44 -11.08
N LEU A 400 0.89 28.45 -11.51
CA LEU A 400 1.42 29.80 -11.61
C LEU A 400 1.86 30.32 -10.24
N ARG A 401 3.11 30.78 -10.17
CA ARG A 401 3.72 31.39 -8.97
C ARG A 401 4.33 32.73 -9.35
N ALA A 402 4.60 33.56 -8.35
CA ALA A 402 5.32 34.82 -8.55
C ALA A 402 6.73 34.59 -9.11
N ARG A 403 7.40 33.48 -8.75
CA ARG A 403 8.70 33.07 -9.29
C ARG A 403 8.79 31.56 -9.45
N ALA A 404 9.39 31.12 -10.54
CA ALA A 404 9.73 29.72 -10.77
C ALA A 404 10.76 29.23 -9.74
N SER A 405 10.94 27.92 -9.64
CA SER A 405 11.82 27.28 -8.63
C SER A 405 12.72 26.27 -9.32
N VAL A 406 13.77 25.85 -8.61
CA VAL A 406 14.70 24.84 -9.14
C VAL A 406 14.02 23.52 -9.50
N ILE A 407 12.90 23.18 -8.83
CA ILE A 407 12.08 22.02 -9.18
C ILE A 407 11.50 22.16 -10.58
N HIS A 408 10.98 23.34 -10.93
CA HIS A 408 10.47 23.61 -12.27
C HIS A 408 11.59 23.58 -13.32
N MET A 409 12.78 24.10 -13.01
CA MET A 409 13.95 24.03 -13.88
C MET A 409 14.34 22.58 -14.20
N VAL A 410 14.42 21.73 -13.17
CA VAL A 410 14.74 20.31 -13.34
C VAL A 410 13.68 19.57 -14.17
N GLN A 411 12.40 19.86 -13.94
CA GLN A 411 11.30 19.32 -14.76
C GLN A 411 11.39 19.81 -16.21
N ALA A 412 11.70 21.10 -16.44
CA ALA A 412 11.90 21.67 -17.77
C ALA A 412 13.01 20.97 -18.55
N PHE A 413 14.15 20.68 -17.89
CA PHE A 413 15.25 19.96 -18.54
C PHE A 413 14.83 18.57 -19.03
N VAL A 414 14.04 17.84 -18.25
CA VAL A 414 13.53 16.53 -18.68
C VAL A 414 12.49 16.67 -19.79
N ALA A 415 11.59 17.65 -19.68
CA ALA A 415 10.62 17.96 -20.72
C ALA A 415 11.31 18.31 -22.05
N GLY A 416 12.34 19.16 -22.04
CA GLY A 416 13.12 19.52 -23.23
C GLY A 416 13.86 18.33 -23.84
N ALA A 417 14.47 17.48 -23.02
CA ALA A 417 15.14 16.28 -23.51
C ALA A 417 14.17 15.30 -24.19
N LEU A 418 12.96 15.13 -23.65
CA LEU A 418 11.90 14.33 -24.27
C LEU A 418 11.34 15.00 -25.53
N ALA A 419 11.20 16.32 -25.53
CA ALA A 419 10.76 17.08 -26.70
C ALA A 419 11.73 16.91 -27.88
N ARG A 420 13.04 16.92 -27.61
CA ARG A 420 14.09 16.63 -28.61
C ARG A 420 13.98 15.22 -29.21
N LEU A 421 13.38 14.28 -28.48
CA LEU A 421 13.11 12.91 -28.94
C LEU A 421 11.75 12.76 -29.63
N GLY A 422 11.02 13.87 -29.86
CA GLY A 422 9.77 13.90 -30.60
C GLY A 422 8.50 13.82 -29.74
N VAL A 423 8.62 13.95 -28.41
CA VAL A 423 7.44 14.04 -27.53
C VAL A 423 6.87 15.46 -27.59
N GLU A 424 5.59 15.61 -27.92
CA GLU A 424 4.90 16.90 -27.89
C GLU A 424 4.69 17.36 -26.44
N VAL A 425 5.38 18.43 -26.00
CA VAL A 425 5.27 18.94 -24.63
C VAL A 425 4.21 20.02 -24.55
N ARG A 426 3.15 19.77 -23.77
CA ARG A 426 2.13 20.77 -23.42
C ARG A 426 2.31 21.18 -21.96
N VAL A 427 2.82 22.39 -21.75
CA VAL A 427 2.96 23.02 -20.44
C VAL A 427 1.63 23.66 -20.06
N CYS A 428 0.93 23.04 -19.12
CA CYS A 428 -0.38 23.45 -18.66
C CYS A 428 -0.24 24.35 -17.43
N VAL A 429 -0.38 25.66 -17.61
CA VAL A 429 -0.25 26.65 -16.55
C VAL A 429 -1.57 26.77 -15.80
N ASP A 430 -1.58 26.31 -14.54
CA ASP A 430 -2.67 26.54 -13.60
C ASP A 430 -2.59 27.97 -13.05
N ASP A 431 -3.23 28.88 -13.79
CA ASP A 431 -3.43 30.29 -13.45
C ASP A 431 -4.81 30.54 -12.83
N VAL A 432 -5.59 29.48 -12.56
CA VAL A 432 -6.94 29.59 -12.01
C VAL A 432 -6.89 30.16 -10.59
N GLY A 433 -7.44 31.37 -10.45
CA GLY A 433 -7.44 32.13 -9.19
C GLY A 433 -6.22 33.05 -9.00
N SER A 434 -5.30 33.15 -9.96
CA SER A 434 -4.30 34.21 -9.99
C SER A 434 -4.86 35.47 -10.65
N ARG A 435 -4.54 36.64 -10.11
CA ARG A 435 -4.85 37.95 -10.73
C ARG A 435 -3.61 38.65 -11.29
N ASN A 436 -2.43 38.05 -11.14
CA ASN A 436 -1.16 38.68 -11.48
C ASN A 436 -0.69 38.23 -12.88
N HIS A 437 -1.00 39.05 -13.89
CA HIS A 437 -0.64 38.80 -15.29
C HIS A 437 0.87 38.93 -15.54
N ASP A 438 1.56 39.85 -14.86
CA ASP A 438 3.00 40.06 -15.04
C ASP A 438 3.81 38.84 -14.59
N ALA A 439 3.39 38.20 -13.49
CA ALA A 439 4.00 36.96 -13.01
C ALA A 439 3.87 35.80 -14.03
N GLN A 440 2.84 35.79 -14.87
CA GLN A 440 2.66 34.76 -15.89
C GLN A 440 3.69 34.85 -17.02
N VAL A 441 4.05 36.08 -17.41
CA VAL A 441 5.03 36.32 -18.49
C VAL A 441 6.42 35.88 -18.07
N GLU A 442 6.90 36.33 -16.90
CA GLU A 442 8.21 35.95 -16.38
C GLU A 442 8.32 34.45 -16.11
N PHE A 443 7.30 33.87 -15.46
CA PHE A 443 7.25 32.44 -15.17
C PHE A 443 7.31 31.60 -16.44
N ARG A 444 6.56 31.98 -17.48
CA ARG A 444 6.60 31.30 -18.78
C ARG A 444 7.98 31.41 -19.44
N ALA A 445 8.59 32.60 -19.40
CA ALA A 445 9.91 32.83 -19.99
C ALA A 445 10.99 31.97 -19.33
N ASP A 446 10.95 31.79 -18.00
CA ASP A 446 11.84 30.88 -17.28
C ASP A 446 11.67 29.42 -17.73
N LEU A 447 10.42 28.94 -17.80
CA LEU A 447 10.16 27.56 -18.26
C LEU A 447 10.62 27.34 -19.70
N ASP A 448 10.33 28.27 -20.61
CA ASP A 448 10.73 28.15 -22.01
C ASP A 448 12.25 28.12 -22.17
N ARG A 449 12.97 28.99 -21.44
CA ARG A 449 14.45 29.00 -21.40
C ARG A 449 15.01 27.65 -20.99
N TRP A 450 14.50 27.07 -19.90
CA TRP A 450 15.00 25.79 -19.41
C TRP A 450 14.61 24.60 -20.27
N ILE A 451 13.42 24.62 -20.92
CA ILE A 451 13.06 23.58 -21.89
C ILE A 451 14.01 23.66 -23.09
N ASP A 452 14.31 24.87 -23.58
CA ASP A 452 15.20 25.04 -24.73
C ASP A 452 16.65 24.63 -24.44
N HIS A 453 17.10 24.74 -23.19
CA HIS A 453 18.45 24.34 -22.77
C HIS A 453 18.79 22.87 -23.07
N THR A 454 17.82 21.95 -22.95
CA THR A 454 18.02 20.52 -23.27
C THR A 454 17.26 20.06 -24.53
N GLY A 455 16.28 20.86 -24.96
CA GLY A 455 15.39 20.62 -26.09
C GLY A 455 15.43 21.72 -27.13
N HIS A 456 16.62 22.21 -27.48
CA HIS A 456 16.78 23.35 -28.38
C HIS A 456 15.96 23.21 -29.67
N GLY A 457 15.05 24.17 -29.90
CA GLY A 457 14.16 24.18 -31.06
C GLY A 457 13.05 23.12 -31.08
N ALA A 458 12.88 22.34 -30.01
CA ALA A 458 11.81 21.35 -29.91
C ALA A 458 10.44 22.00 -29.71
N VAL A 459 9.40 21.36 -30.25
CA VAL A 459 8.01 21.86 -30.20
C VAL A 459 7.47 21.77 -28.78
N ARG A 460 6.88 22.86 -28.31
CA ARG A 460 6.27 22.99 -26.98
C ARG A 460 5.16 24.04 -27.00
N ASP A 461 4.06 23.73 -26.33
CA ASP A 461 2.91 24.62 -26.21
C ASP A 461 2.67 25.00 -24.76
N PHE A 462 2.31 26.28 -24.54
CA PHE A 462 1.88 26.77 -23.23
C PHE A 462 0.39 27.02 -23.26
N VAL A 463 -0.33 26.39 -22.33
CA VAL A 463 -1.79 26.47 -22.23
C VAL A 463 -2.18 27.09 -20.90
N SER A 464 -3.02 28.12 -20.92
CA SER A 464 -3.68 28.69 -19.75
C SER A 464 -4.90 27.85 -19.39
N LEU A 465 -4.97 27.35 -18.14
CA LEU A 465 -6.17 26.66 -17.67
C LEU A 465 -7.37 27.59 -17.58
N SER A 466 -7.19 28.85 -17.18
CA SER A 466 -8.28 29.83 -17.12
C SER A 466 -8.88 30.06 -18.51
N GLU A 467 -8.03 30.23 -19.53
CA GLU A 467 -8.49 30.39 -20.91
C GLU A 467 -9.22 29.14 -21.42
N PHE A 468 -8.65 27.95 -21.16
CA PHE A 468 -9.29 26.68 -21.53
C PHE A 468 -10.69 26.53 -20.91
N LEU A 469 -10.83 26.82 -19.61
CA LEU A 469 -12.11 26.71 -18.89
C LEU A 469 -13.14 27.73 -19.37
N ASP A 470 -12.71 28.95 -19.70
CA ASP A 470 -13.57 29.97 -20.29
C ASP A 470 -14.09 29.54 -21.67
N GLN A 471 -13.24 28.88 -22.47
CA GLN A 471 -13.63 28.32 -23.76
C GLN A 471 -14.56 27.11 -23.61
N SER A 472 -14.25 26.17 -22.71
CA SER A 472 -15.05 24.96 -22.49
C SER A 472 -16.46 25.28 -22.00
N THR A 473 -16.62 26.35 -21.21
CA THR A 473 -17.94 26.77 -20.70
C THR A 473 -18.83 27.36 -21.79
N ARG A 474 -18.25 27.85 -22.89
CA ARG A 474 -18.99 28.46 -24.01
C ARG A 474 -19.42 27.45 -25.08
N LEU A 475 -18.82 26.25 -25.08
CA LEU A 475 -19.11 25.19 -26.03
C LEU A 475 -20.15 24.22 -25.44
N PRO A 476 -21.08 23.68 -26.24
CA PRO A 476 -21.94 22.60 -25.79
C PRO A 476 -21.10 21.37 -25.44
N ALA A 477 -21.49 20.64 -24.39
CA ALA A 477 -20.84 19.38 -24.03
C ALA A 477 -20.85 18.41 -25.22
N VAL A 478 -19.71 17.77 -25.48
CA VAL A 478 -19.59 16.77 -26.54
C VAL A 478 -20.41 15.56 -26.14
N ASP A 479 -21.49 15.27 -26.87
CA ASP A 479 -22.43 14.18 -26.56
C ASP A 479 -21.97 12.86 -27.21
N SER A 480 -20.77 12.40 -26.85
CA SER A 480 -20.21 11.11 -27.28
C SER A 480 -20.10 10.14 -26.10
N PRO A 481 -20.23 8.81 -26.31
CA PRO A 481 -20.03 7.82 -25.26
C PRO A 481 -18.68 7.94 -24.54
N GLU A 482 -17.63 8.28 -25.27
CA GLU A 482 -16.28 8.51 -24.74
C GLU A 482 -16.22 9.77 -23.86
N ALA A 483 -16.90 10.85 -24.24
CA ALA A 483 -17.00 12.07 -23.44
C ALA A 483 -17.84 11.89 -22.18
N LEU A 484 -18.80 10.94 -22.15
CA LEU A 484 -19.51 10.56 -20.93
C LEU A 484 -18.60 9.83 -19.93
N LEU A 485 -17.64 9.05 -20.42
CA LEU A 485 -16.64 8.40 -19.57
C LEU A 485 -15.54 9.36 -19.10
N ARG A 486 -15.27 10.42 -19.88
CA ARG A 486 -14.23 11.43 -19.60
C ARG A 486 -14.75 12.85 -19.85
N PRO A 487 -15.51 13.43 -18.91
CA PRO A 487 -16.06 14.76 -19.08
C PRO A 487 -14.96 15.82 -19.19
N THR A 488 -15.14 16.76 -20.12
CA THR A 488 -14.23 17.89 -20.35
C THR A 488 -14.73 19.20 -19.76
N ASP A 489 -15.87 19.19 -19.07
CA ASP A 489 -16.38 20.33 -18.32
C ASP A 489 -16.09 20.16 -16.82
N PRO A 490 -15.75 21.26 -16.10
CA PRO A 490 -15.32 21.20 -14.71
C PRO A 490 -16.42 20.71 -13.75
N TRP A 491 -17.71 20.93 -14.07
CA TRP A 491 -18.82 20.58 -13.18
C TRP A 491 -19.18 19.10 -13.25
N SER A 492 -19.11 18.50 -14.42
CA SER A 492 -19.25 17.05 -14.57
C SER A 492 -18.07 16.32 -13.95
N VAL A 493 -16.84 16.83 -14.13
CA VAL A 493 -15.67 16.30 -13.40
C VAL A 493 -15.90 16.40 -11.89
N ALA A 494 -16.36 17.54 -11.38
CA ALA A 494 -16.67 17.71 -9.95
C ALA A 494 -17.73 16.71 -9.48
N ARG A 495 -18.80 16.50 -10.25
CA ARG A 495 -19.86 15.56 -9.91
C ARG A 495 -19.35 14.13 -9.85
N THR A 496 -18.50 13.72 -10.78
CA THR A 496 -17.93 12.36 -10.78
C THR A 496 -16.92 12.20 -9.65
N PHE A 497 -16.04 13.19 -9.45
CA PHE A 497 -14.95 13.11 -8.48
C PHE A 497 -15.38 13.34 -7.03
N TYR A 498 -16.29 14.27 -6.76
CA TYR A 498 -16.81 14.53 -5.41
C TYR A 498 -18.09 13.76 -5.09
N GLY A 499 -18.69 13.11 -6.09
CA GLY A 499 -19.84 12.24 -5.92
C GLY A 499 -19.44 10.80 -5.62
N ASP A 500 -20.21 9.85 -6.14
CA ASP A 500 -20.22 8.47 -5.69
C ASP A 500 -18.90 7.68 -5.89
N HIS A 501 -17.95 8.19 -6.68
CA HIS A 501 -16.70 7.49 -6.98
C HIS A 501 -15.56 7.78 -5.99
N ASN A 502 -15.67 8.81 -5.14
CA ASN A 502 -14.66 9.10 -4.14
C ASN A 502 -15.16 8.69 -2.76
N PRO A 503 -14.57 7.64 -2.17
CA PRO A 503 -15.15 7.06 -0.98
C PRO A 503 -14.87 7.96 0.24
N SER A 504 -13.87 8.87 0.21
CA SER A 504 -13.41 9.62 1.39
C SER A 504 -13.04 11.09 1.16
N LEU A 505 -13.58 11.96 2.00
CA LEU A 505 -13.13 13.36 2.11
C LEU A 505 -11.64 13.44 2.47
N TYR A 506 -11.12 12.52 3.29
CA TYR A 506 -9.71 12.52 3.65
C TYR A 506 -8.83 12.26 2.42
N SER A 507 -9.16 11.24 1.63
CA SER A 507 -8.44 10.92 0.40
C SER A 507 -8.46 12.09 -0.58
N LEU A 508 -9.60 12.78 -0.72
CA LEU A 508 -9.71 14.00 -1.52
C LEU A 508 -8.75 15.09 -1.02
N LEU A 509 -8.76 15.37 0.29
CA LEU A 509 -7.87 16.36 0.90
C LEU A 509 -6.39 15.98 0.74
N ALA A 510 -6.06 14.69 0.78
CA ALA A 510 -4.71 14.19 0.54
C ALA A 510 -4.27 14.39 -0.91
N ALA A 511 -5.15 14.12 -1.88
CA ALA A 511 -4.87 14.32 -3.31
C ALA A 511 -4.59 15.79 -3.68
N VAL A 512 -5.27 16.73 -3.00
CA VAL A 512 -5.01 18.18 -3.18
C VAL A 512 -3.93 18.72 -2.25
N LYS A 513 -3.18 17.83 -1.59
CA LYS A 513 -2.06 18.16 -0.69
C LYS A 513 -2.45 19.06 0.49
N ALA A 514 -3.72 19.00 0.93
CA ALA A 514 -4.19 19.71 2.11
C ALA A 514 -3.85 18.97 3.42
N VAL A 515 -3.77 17.64 3.34
CA VAL A 515 -3.37 16.75 4.43
C VAL A 515 -2.32 15.75 3.91
N PRO A 516 -1.47 15.17 4.77
CA PRO A 516 -0.61 14.04 4.40
C PRO A 516 -1.45 12.84 3.94
N ASN A 517 -0.83 11.95 3.15
CA ASN A 517 -1.44 10.67 2.82
C ASN A 517 -1.07 9.63 3.86
N LEU A 518 -2.07 9.13 4.58
CA LEU A 518 -1.89 8.15 5.64
C LEU A 518 -2.61 6.87 5.26
N THR A 519 -1.99 5.74 5.58
CA THR A 519 -2.52 4.40 5.22
C THR A 519 -2.99 3.60 6.42
N SER A 520 -2.81 4.13 7.64
CA SER A 520 -3.23 3.48 8.88
C SER A 520 -3.83 4.45 9.90
N TRP A 521 -4.62 3.89 10.83
CA TRP A 521 -5.19 4.62 11.97
C TRP A 521 -4.10 5.11 12.94
N ASP A 522 -3.07 4.31 13.17
CA ASP A 522 -1.98 4.66 14.09
C ASP A 522 -1.21 5.89 13.59
N GLU A 523 -1.03 6.01 12.27
CA GLU A 523 -0.46 7.21 11.66
C GLU A 523 -1.39 8.42 11.82
N LEU A 524 -2.70 8.23 11.65
CA LEU A 524 -3.69 9.30 11.80
C LEU A 524 -3.67 9.85 13.23
N GLU A 525 -3.68 8.98 14.24
CA GLU A 525 -3.62 9.37 15.65
C GLU A 525 -2.33 10.15 15.95
N LYS A 526 -1.17 9.63 15.52
CA LYS A 526 0.13 10.30 15.70
C LYS A 526 0.21 11.67 15.01
N ASN A 527 -0.54 11.86 13.92
CA ASN A 527 -0.50 13.09 13.10
C ASN A 527 -1.74 13.97 13.23
N ALA A 528 -2.70 13.65 14.11
CA ALA A 528 -4.01 14.31 14.17
C ALA A 528 -3.89 15.84 14.35
N TRP A 529 -3.06 16.28 15.30
CA TRP A 529 -2.86 17.70 15.56
C TRP A 529 -2.10 18.42 14.42
N PRO A 530 -0.97 17.90 13.90
CA PRO A 530 -0.35 18.43 12.69
C PRO A 530 -1.29 18.54 11.48
N ILE A 531 -2.17 17.55 11.27
CA ILE A 531 -3.19 17.58 10.20
C ILE A 531 -4.14 18.74 10.41
N LEU A 532 -4.69 18.90 11.62
CA LEU A 532 -5.60 20.01 11.93
C LEU A 532 -4.92 21.36 11.72
N GLN A 533 -3.67 21.51 12.17
CA GLN A 533 -2.89 22.72 11.92
C GLN A 533 -2.66 22.98 10.41
N SER A 534 -2.45 21.92 9.62
CA SER A 534 -2.33 22.03 8.16
C SER A 534 -3.63 22.49 7.52
N LEU A 535 -4.76 21.91 7.91
CA LEU A 535 -6.09 22.28 7.40
C LEU A 535 -6.45 23.73 7.71
N LEU A 536 -6.13 24.22 8.91
CA LEU A 536 -6.37 25.61 9.29
C LEU A 536 -5.52 26.63 8.52
N ARG A 537 -4.39 26.20 7.94
CA ARG A 537 -3.44 27.07 7.23
C ARG A 537 -3.51 26.94 5.71
N THR A 538 -4.08 25.86 5.19
CA THR A 538 -4.09 25.57 3.76
C THR A 538 -5.18 26.35 3.06
N ASP A 539 -4.83 27.09 2.02
CA ASP A 539 -5.83 27.79 1.20
C ASP A 539 -6.77 26.81 0.48
N ALA A 540 -8.08 27.08 0.56
CA ALA A 540 -9.11 26.27 -0.10
C ALA A 540 -8.98 26.18 -1.62
N LYS A 541 -8.21 27.08 -2.26
CA LYS A 541 -7.95 27.08 -3.72
C LYS A 541 -7.33 25.77 -4.23
N ASN A 542 -6.67 24.98 -3.36
CA ASN A 542 -6.13 23.68 -3.77
C ASN A 542 -7.24 22.69 -4.16
N LEU A 543 -8.46 22.85 -3.64
CA LEU A 543 -9.65 22.07 -4.02
C LEU A 543 -10.08 22.32 -5.46
N LEU A 544 -9.60 23.38 -6.11
CA LEU A 544 -9.90 23.63 -7.52
C LEU A 544 -9.04 22.79 -8.46
N THR A 545 -7.87 22.32 -8.01
CA THR A 545 -6.87 21.64 -8.87
C THR A 545 -7.46 20.49 -9.69
N PRO A 546 -8.21 19.53 -9.11
CA PRO A 546 -8.80 18.44 -9.90
C PRO A 546 -9.84 18.96 -10.90
N LEU A 547 -10.59 19.99 -10.51
CA LEU A 547 -11.66 20.58 -11.32
C LEU A 547 -11.15 21.40 -12.49
N THR A 548 -9.92 21.89 -12.43
CA THR A 548 -9.33 22.73 -13.48
C THR A 548 -8.42 21.90 -14.39
N LEU A 549 -7.63 20.99 -13.80
CA LEU A 549 -6.64 20.21 -14.52
C LEU A 549 -7.22 18.99 -15.25
N TRP A 550 -8.12 18.24 -14.61
CA TRP A 550 -8.63 17.00 -15.19
C TRP A 550 -9.53 17.22 -16.42
N PRO A 551 -10.35 18.28 -16.52
CA PRO A 551 -11.07 18.58 -17.76
C PRO A 551 -10.12 18.73 -18.97
N TYR A 552 -8.98 19.39 -18.77
CA TYR A 552 -7.99 19.57 -19.83
C TYR A 552 -7.31 18.25 -20.20
N LEU A 553 -6.90 17.45 -19.20
CA LEU A 553 -6.38 16.11 -19.46
C LEU A 553 -7.39 15.24 -20.21
N ASN A 554 -8.66 15.27 -19.79
CA ASN A 554 -9.72 14.51 -20.45
C ASN A 554 -9.89 14.95 -21.92
N SER A 555 -9.81 16.26 -22.20
CA SER A 555 -9.82 16.78 -23.56
C SER A 555 -8.67 16.21 -24.39
N MET A 556 -7.45 16.20 -23.84
CA MET A 556 -6.28 15.61 -24.53
C MET A 556 -6.46 14.10 -24.79
N LEU A 557 -7.07 13.37 -23.85
CA LEU A 557 -7.31 11.93 -23.97
C LEU A 557 -8.48 11.56 -24.89
N LEU A 558 -9.31 12.53 -25.29
CA LEU A 558 -10.29 12.33 -26.38
C LEU A 558 -9.62 12.47 -27.75
N GLU A 559 -8.50 13.19 -27.83
CA GLU A 559 -7.72 13.42 -29.05
C GLU A 559 -6.56 12.41 -29.24
N SER A 560 -6.43 11.41 -28.37
CA SER A 560 -5.29 10.46 -28.35
C SER A 560 -5.64 9.11 -27.74
N ALA A 561 -4.87 8.08 -28.08
CA ALA A 561 -4.91 6.85 -27.28
C ALA A 561 -4.37 7.12 -25.87
N THR A 562 -4.86 6.42 -24.86
CA THR A 562 -4.44 6.64 -23.46
C THR A 562 -2.96 6.46 -23.23
N ASN A 563 -2.34 5.51 -23.95
CA ASN A 563 -0.94 5.15 -23.80
C ASN A 563 0.00 6.14 -24.51
N ASP A 564 -0.56 7.04 -25.32
CA ASP A 564 0.19 8.07 -26.04
C ASP A 564 0.51 9.28 -25.16
N VAL A 565 -0.19 9.43 -24.04
CA VAL A 565 -0.08 10.58 -23.15
C VAL A 565 0.65 10.19 -21.87
N MET A 566 1.57 11.05 -21.43
CA MET A 566 2.24 10.94 -20.14
C MET A 566 2.15 12.27 -19.38
N THR A 567 1.98 12.25 -18.06
CA THR A 567 2.08 13.48 -17.26
C THR A 567 3.49 13.65 -16.69
N LEU A 568 3.93 14.89 -16.53
CA LEU A 568 5.16 15.24 -15.81
C LEU A 568 4.80 15.99 -14.52
N GLY A 569 5.26 15.52 -13.36
CA GLY A 569 4.86 16.12 -12.09
C GLY A 569 5.81 15.83 -10.93
N GLY A 570 5.43 16.31 -9.75
CA GLY A 570 6.10 15.94 -8.49
C GLY A 570 5.60 14.58 -7.99
N ARG A 571 6.46 13.81 -7.30
CA ARG A 571 6.03 12.54 -6.68
C ARG A 571 4.84 12.73 -5.74
N ASP A 572 4.75 13.87 -5.08
CA ASP A 572 3.64 14.26 -4.20
C ASP A 572 2.28 14.42 -4.93
N GLU A 573 2.25 14.35 -6.26
CA GLU A 573 1.02 14.35 -7.08
C GLU A 573 0.52 12.94 -7.43
N ALA A 574 1.25 11.87 -7.07
CA ALA A 574 0.86 10.52 -7.48
C ALA A 574 -0.54 10.12 -6.99
N ILE A 575 -0.98 10.64 -5.83
CA ILE A 575 -2.32 10.40 -5.27
C ILE A 575 -3.39 11.09 -6.10
N LEU A 576 -3.15 12.33 -6.55
CA LEU A 576 -4.05 13.04 -7.45
C LEU A 576 -4.28 12.21 -8.72
N TRP A 577 -3.20 11.70 -9.31
CA TRP A 577 -3.30 10.88 -10.52
C TRP A 577 -3.89 9.49 -10.26
N ALA A 578 -3.63 8.90 -9.10
CA ALA A 578 -4.25 7.64 -8.70
C ALA A 578 -5.76 7.80 -8.54
N GLN A 579 -6.23 8.90 -7.97
CA GLN A 579 -7.67 9.21 -7.89
C GLN A 579 -8.27 9.43 -9.27
N TRP A 580 -7.60 10.18 -10.14
CA TRP A 580 -8.07 10.33 -11.53
C TRP A 580 -8.28 8.95 -12.19
N ARG A 581 -7.34 8.02 -12.03
CA ARG A 581 -7.45 6.66 -12.59
C ARG A 581 -8.59 5.86 -11.96
N GLN A 582 -8.82 6.01 -10.66
CA GLN A 582 -9.94 5.37 -9.98
C GLN A 582 -11.29 5.92 -10.48
N THR A 583 -11.36 7.22 -10.76
CA THR A 583 -12.58 7.89 -11.21
C THR A 583 -12.87 7.67 -12.70
N PHE A 584 -11.87 7.70 -13.58
CA PHE A 584 -12.05 7.69 -15.05
C PHE A 584 -11.40 6.49 -15.76
N GLY A 585 -10.88 5.52 -15.00
CA GLY A 585 -10.30 4.27 -15.50
C GLY A 585 -8.82 4.38 -15.90
N LEU A 586 -8.37 3.46 -16.76
CA LEU A 586 -6.99 3.47 -17.27
C LEU A 586 -6.74 4.73 -18.12
N GLY A 587 -5.58 5.34 -17.96
CA GLY A 587 -5.21 6.57 -18.66
C GLY A 587 -3.70 6.77 -18.78
N PRO A 588 -3.23 8.03 -18.76
CA PRO A 588 -1.87 8.37 -19.19
C PRO A 588 -0.80 7.69 -18.33
N GLY A 589 0.39 7.56 -18.88
CA GLY A 589 1.58 7.30 -18.07
C GLY A 589 1.90 8.50 -17.16
N HIS A 590 2.80 8.31 -16.19
CA HIS A 590 3.27 9.36 -15.31
C HIS A 590 4.79 9.32 -15.15
N LEU A 591 5.42 10.48 -15.18
CA LEU A 591 6.82 10.69 -14.89
C LEU A 591 6.94 11.64 -13.69
N TYR A 592 7.45 11.12 -12.59
CA TYR A 592 7.59 11.86 -11.34
C TYR A 592 9.03 12.26 -11.07
N ASN A 593 9.23 13.55 -10.80
CA ASN A 593 10.48 14.10 -10.31
C ASN A 593 10.81 13.54 -8.91
N PRO A 594 12.10 13.22 -8.62
CA PRO A 594 12.54 12.78 -7.30
C PRO A 594 12.11 13.72 -6.16
N TYR A 595 11.75 13.13 -5.02
CA TYR A 595 11.27 13.85 -3.84
C TYR A 595 12.40 14.52 -3.06
N ILE A 596 12.22 15.79 -2.68
CA ILE A 596 13.09 16.50 -1.74
C ILE A 596 12.51 16.35 -0.33
N LYS A 597 13.21 15.64 0.55
CA LYS A 597 12.79 15.40 1.93
C LYS A 597 12.68 16.71 2.69
N SER A 598 11.58 16.86 3.44
CA SER A 598 11.34 17.97 4.38
C SER A 598 11.30 19.37 3.78
N LEU A 599 11.16 19.51 2.45
CA LEU A 599 11.07 20.79 1.76
C LEU A 599 9.77 20.87 0.96
N ARG A 600 8.97 21.90 1.25
CA ARG A 600 7.77 22.23 0.47
C ARG A 600 8.15 23.04 -0.76
N HIS A 601 7.36 22.94 -1.84
CA HIS A 601 7.59 23.65 -3.10
C HIS A 601 7.61 25.18 -2.98
N ASP A 602 6.99 25.74 -1.93
CA ASP A 602 6.97 27.17 -1.60
C ASP A 602 8.16 27.62 -0.74
N ALA A 603 9.05 26.71 -0.34
CA ALA A 603 10.24 27.04 0.42
C ALA A 603 11.10 28.07 -0.33
N HIS A 604 11.53 29.10 0.39
CA HIS A 604 12.39 30.15 -0.15
C HIS A 604 13.71 29.61 -0.69
N MET A 605 14.27 28.57 -0.06
CA MET A 605 15.53 27.97 -0.48
C MET A 605 15.50 27.43 -1.93
N LEU A 606 14.32 27.10 -2.46
CA LEU A 606 14.17 26.62 -3.84
C LEU A 606 14.21 27.74 -4.89
N ARG A 607 14.42 28.99 -4.46
CA ARG A 607 14.40 30.21 -5.28
C ARG A 607 15.49 31.16 -4.78
N TRP A 608 16.38 31.55 -5.66
CA TRP A 608 17.42 32.52 -5.34
C TRP A 608 17.53 33.55 -6.46
N SER A 609 18.12 34.69 -6.14
CA SER A 609 18.38 35.78 -7.08
C SER A 609 19.87 35.96 -7.36
N SER A 610 20.74 35.23 -6.67
CA SER A 610 22.19 35.33 -6.81
C SER A 610 22.91 34.07 -6.34
N GLN A 611 24.15 33.91 -6.79
CA GLN A 611 25.04 32.82 -6.37
C GLN A 611 25.32 32.88 -4.86
N GLU A 612 25.50 34.08 -4.30
CA GLU A 612 25.75 34.29 -2.87
C GLU A 612 24.58 33.79 -1.99
N GLU A 613 23.35 33.99 -2.46
CA GLU A 613 22.16 33.50 -1.76
C GLU A 613 22.09 31.98 -1.73
N LEU A 614 22.29 31.31 -2.86
CA LEU A 614 22.35 29.85 -2.92
C LEU A 614 23.51 29.30 -2.09
N GLY A 615 24.71 29.89 -2.20
CA GLY A 615 25.88 29.51 -1.40
C GLY A 615 25.58 29.56 0.10
N ARG A 616 24.98 30.65 0.60
CA ARG A 616 24.54 30.75 2.01
C ARG A 616 23.51 29.69 2.40
N HIS A 617 22.65 29.24 1.50
CA HIS A 617 21.73 28.14 1.77
C HIS A 617 22.45 26.79 1.87
N LEU A 618 23.38 26.51 0.96
CA LEU A 618 24.16 25.27 0.96
C LEU A 618 25.01 25.16 2.22
N HIS A 619 25.77 26.19 2.57
CA HIS A 619 26.62 26.20 3.78
C HIS A 619 25.79 26.03 5.06
N ARG A 620 24.66 26.74 5.21
CA ARG A 620 23.75 26.53 6.36
C ARG A 620 23.14 25.13 6.40
N THR A 621 22.83 24.55 5.25
CA THR A 621 22.27 23.19 5.20
C THR A 621 23.31 22.15 5.60
N ARG A 622 24.58 22.35 5.22
CA ARG A 622 25.71 21.46 5.56
C ARG A 622 25.94 21.31 7.07
N GLU A 623 25.54 22.31 7.85
CA GLU A 623 25.64 22.31 9.32
C GLU A 623 24.54 21.47 10.01
N LEU A 624 23.48 21.09 9.28
CA LEU A 624 22.36 20.34 9.84
C LEU A 624 22.62 18.82 9.82
N PRO A 625 22.16 18.07 10.84
CA PRO A 625 22.22 16.61 10.81
C PRO A 625 21.45 16.04 9.60
N GLY A 626 22.08 15.11 8.88
CA GLY A 626 21.46 14.42 7.75
C GLY A 626 21.38 15.22 6.44
N TRP A 627 22.17 16.30 6.30
CA TRP A 627 22.31 17.06 5.05
C TRP A 627 22.75 16.21 3.85
N ASP A 628 23.48 15.14 4.13
CA ASP A 628 24.08 14.17 3.20
C ASP A 628 23.19 12.96 2.90
N ILE A 629 22.07 12.83 3.61
CA ILE A 629 21.09 11.76 3.39
C ILE A 629 20.45 11.95 2.01
N GLU A 630 20.33 10.88 1.24
CA GLU A 630 19.68 10.92 -0.07
C GLU A 630 18.27 11.51 -0.01
N GLY A 631 17.97 12.38 -0.98
CA GLY A 631 16.72 13.15 -1.04
C GLY A 631 16.75 14.42 -0.20
N SER A 632 17.77 14.65 0.62
CA SER A 632 18.02 15.97 1.23
C SER A 632 18.42 17.00 0.17
N TYR A 633 18.35 18.28 0.53
CA TYR A 633 18.50 19.40 -0.38
C TYR A 633 19.78 19.40 -1.22
N ILE A 634 20.95 19.21 -0.59
CA ILE A 634 22.25 19.24 -1.28
C ILE A 634 22.42 18.06 -2.25
N PRO A 635 22.23 16.78 -1.82
CA PRO A 635 22.27 15.64 -2.73
C PRO A 635 21.31 15.80 -3.93
N TRP A 636 20.10 16.29 -3.67
CA TRP A 636 19.10 16.47 -4.72
C TRP A 636 19.54 17.53 -5.75
N LEU A 637 20.06 18.68 -5.31
CA LEU A 637 20.59 19.72 -6.19
C LEU A 637 21.77 19.23 -7.01
N PHE A 638 22.74 18.60 -6.36
CA PHE A 638 23.90 18.04 -7.04
C PHE A 638 23.48 17.07 -8.15
N GLN A 639 22.56 16.16 -7.87
CA GLN A 639 22.17 15.14 -8.82
C GLN A 639 21.25 15.65 -9.93
N ASN A 640 20.24 16.44 -9.58
CA ASN A 640 19.17 16.81 -10.52
C ASN A 640 19.33 18.21 -11.11
N ALA A 641 19.96 19.15 -10.40
CA ALA A 641 20.16 20.51 -10.90
C ALA A 641 21.55 20.71 -11.55
N LEU A 642 22.55 19.91 -11.18
CA LEU A 642 23.89 19.97 -11.79
C LEU A 642 24.15 18.82 -12.78
N LEU A 643 24.09 17.56 -12.35
CA LEU A 643 24.51 16.44 -13.21
C LEU A 643 23.51 16.08 -14.32
N LEU A 644 22.21 16.18 -14.03
CA LEU A 644 21.17 15.84 -14.99
C LEU A 644 21.22 16.68 -16.29
N PRO A 645 21.21 18.03 -16.27
CA PRO A 645 21.26 18.81 -17.51
C PRO A 645 22.54 18.55 -18.31
N GLY A 646 23.70 18.48 -17.65
CA GLY A 646 24.97 18.13 -18.31
C GLY A 646 24.92 16.74 -18.95
N TYR A 647 24.35 15.75 -18.26
CA TYR A 647 24.11 14.44 -18.85
C TYR A 647 23.20 14.54 -20.08
N LEU A 648 22.05 15.19 -19.99
CA LEU A 648 21.09 15.33 -21.09
C LEU A 648 21.67 16.05 -22.31
N ASN A 649 22.62 16.97 -22.11
CA ASN A 649 23.34 17.68 -23.17
C ASN A 649 24.62 16.99 -23.64
N ASN A 650 24.96 15.83 -23.04
CA ASN A 650 26.19 15.11 -23.31
C ASN A 650 27.44 15.98 -23.08
N GLU A 651 27.41 16.77 -22.01
CA GLU A 651 28.51 17.59 -21.53
C GLU A 651 29.52 16.74 -20.72
N PRO A 652 30.79 17.15 -20.66
CA PRO A 652 31.76 16.50 -19.78
C PRO A 652 31.35 16.62 -18.31
N VAL A 653 31.72 15.61 -17.52
CA VAL A 653 31.50 15.63 -16.07
C VAL A 653 32.17 16.87 -15.46
N PRO A 654 31.50 17.60 -14.55
CA PRO A 654 32.13 18.71 -13.85
C PRO A 654 33.33 18.25 -13.01
N GLU A 655 34.42 19.01 -13.07
CA GLU A 655 35.63 18.79 -12.26
C GLU A 655 35.87 19.99 -11.35
N THR A 656 36.36 19.73 -10.12
CA THR A 656 36.84 20.73 -9.17
C THR A 656 38.21 20.30 -8.64
N ASP A 657 39.26 21.07 -8.89
CA ASP A 657 40.64 20.76 -8.48
C ASP A 657 41.04 19.29 -8.72
N ASP A 658 40.83 18.79 -9.94
CA ASP A 658 41.09 17.41 -10.38
C ASP A 658 40.18 16.32 -9.77
N PHE A 659 39.12 16.67 -9.02
CA PHE A 659 38.08 15.73 -8.60
C PHE A 659 36.95 15.65 -9.64
N PRO A 660 36.71 14.50 -10.29
CA PRO A 660 35.53 14.30 -11.12
C PRO A 660 34.29 14.18 -10.24
N LEU A 661 33.36 15.11 -10.38
CA LEU A 661 32.11 15.13 -9.62
C LEU A 661 31.04 14.26 -10.29
N ASP A 662 31.36 12.99 -10.58
CA ASP A 662 30.48 12.06 -11.32
C ASP A 662 29.46 11.31 -10.44
N SER A 663 29.57 11.47 -9.13
CA SER A 663 28.83 10.72 -8.12
C SER A 663 28.75 11.46 -6.80
N TRP A 664 27.74 11.11 -6.00
CA TRP A 664 27.56 11.69 -4.67
C TRP A 664 28.74 11.38 -3.74
N ALA A 665 29.31 10.18 -3.84
CA ALA A 665 30.48 9.79 -3.06
C ALA A 665 31.70 10.66 -3.39
N ALA A 666 31.96 10.93 -4.67
CA ALA A 666 33.04 11.82 -5.09
C ALA A 666 32.80 13.26 -4.60
N PHE A 667 31.56 13.74 -4.66
CA PHE A 667 31.19 15.07 -4.15
C PHE A 667 31.41 15.20 -2.63
N VAL A 668 31.01 14.20 -1.84
CA VAL A 668 31.25 14.19 -0.39
C VAL A 668 32.74 14.12 -0.07
N ALA A 669 33.50 13.27 -0.75
CA ALA A 669 34.95 13.17 -0.57
C ALA A 669 35.65 14.52 -0.85
N ALA A 670 35.24 15.23 -1.90
CA ALA A 670 35.77 16.56 -2.20
C ALA A 670 35.43 17.59 -1.10
N ILE A 671 34.23 17.54 -0.51
CA ILE A 671 33.88 18.36 0.66
C ILE A 671 34.80 18.05 1.85
N GLU A 672 35.02 16.76 2.14
CA GLU A 672 35.85 16.31 3.25
C GLU A 672 37.32 16.71 3.09
N ASP A 673 37.81 16.75 1.85
CA ASP A 673 39.15 17.25 1.48
C ASP A 673 39.25 18.79 1.43
N GLY A 674 38.19 19.50 1.84
CA GLY A 674 38.17 20.96 1.94
C GLY A 674 38.11 21.69 0.60
N LYS A 675 37.65 21.01 -0.46
CA LYS A 675 37.46 21.63 -1.78
C LYS A 675 36.24 22.55 -1.80
N PRO A 676 36.23 23.63 -2.62
CA PRO A 676 35.14 24.61 -2.68
C PRO A 676 33.90 24.11 -3.46
N VAL A 677 33.61 22.80 -3.43
CA VAL A 677 32.57 22.18 -4.28
C VAL A 677 31.15 22.68 -4.00
N LEU A 678 30.86 23.20 -2.79
CA LEU A 678 29.58 23.84 -2.49
C LEU A 678 29.43 25.19 -3.21
N ASP A 679 30.52 25.97 -3.30
CA ASP A 679 30.51 27.25 -4.00
C ASP A 679 30.49 27.04 -5.53
N ASP A 680 31.16 25.99 -6.02
CA ASP A 680 31.08 25.57 -7.43
C ASP A 680 29.69 25.08 -7.80
N LEU A 681 29.05 24.28 -6.92
CA LEU A 681 27.66 23.88 -7.08
C LEU A 681 26.75 25.12 -7.12
N ALA A 682 26.94 26.06 -6.21
CA ALA A 682 26.16 27.31 -6.19
C ALA A 682 26.35 28.10 -7.48
N ALA A 683 27.58 28.24 -7.98
CA ALA A 683 27.88 28.98 -9.20
C ALA A 683 27.18 28.36 -10.41
N ARG A 684 27.42 27.07 -10.66
CA ARG A 684 26.91 26.36 -11.85
C ARG A 684 25.39 26.25 -11.86
N VAL A 685 24.80 25.89 -10.72
CA VAL A 685 23.33 25.78 -10.60
C VAL A 685 22.67 27.16 -10.69
N THR A 686 23.32 28.22 -10.20
CA THR A 686 22.81 29.59 -10.37
C THR A 686 22.87 30.05 -11.82
N ASP A 687 23.94 29.71 -12.54
CA ASP A 687 24.08 30.04 -13.97
C ASP A 687 22.94 29.41 -14.76
N LEU A 688 22.67 28.11 -14.57
CA LEU A 688 21.54 27.41 -15.18
C LEU A 688 20.17 27.97 -14.76
N PHE A 689 20.05 28.45 -13.52
CA PHE A 689 18.77 28.93 -13.00
C PHE A 689 18.44 30.35 -13.51
N LEU A 690 19.41 31.26 -13.54
CA LEU A 690 19.18 32.68 -13.82
C LEU A 690 19.53 33.12 -15.24
N ARG A 691 20.36 32.35 -15.95
CA ARG A 691 20.82 32.64 -17.32
C ARG A 691 20.32 31.57 -18.28
#